data_AF-A0A672ZGQ4-F1
#
_entry.id   AF-A0A672ZGQ4-F1
#
_cell.length_a   1.000
_cell.length_b   1.000
_cell.length_c   1.000
_cell.angle_alpha   90.00
_cell.angle_beta   90.00
_cell.angle_gamma   90.00
#
_symmetry.space_group_name_H-M   'P 1'
#
loop_
_entity.id
_entity.type
_entity.pdbx_description
1 polymer ?
#
loop_
_entity_poly.entity_id
_entity_poly.type
_entity_poly.pdbx_seq_one_letter_code
_entity_poly.pdbx_strand_id
1 'polypeptide(L)'
;MFDWAERSPLGDHHTYCSSCHRNLSTYHTGLNDLRRHVETKIHNKRAKIAKSLLSQLSEPLSCSEAALRFIHKHFNYPGEQVSNHFAHCKLGSQYPKDIISVCQHTPYCVYIYGGITLKEDDTVSVVLVGYFDVEASRHCIRFLDALQSPTENTPDQTAAAVLGVLKKFELLATNLTSVYLDGNRAASEQIYTQLRDLSPTVMAFGALYNVADAACHAGVKELSNQSLEMIADIHAHYSSCSTKNENLKALFGSDIVNGSFHLNTSCLNFCQLITKILKMWNDLISYFKSCKEDDEKAKLICTQLQDPKVRAKYMFLDHAMKPLQSFQKHLQVHEGTPRADLLVILEEASNLLRTYTSYFIHPQAAVRGSTVEGFLKESEATAALPLLQEEAVLFYTALTISISEGLPLSDGLLRCSAQLLNTQSRLEVTGKSVGELGTKLGTCSSPEEVKQLTSEFLEYQLHEEGQNEEKEKDSSAVLSLEKHWLNILQDAKPTSMLRKLILTLLAFPCPPLDAQNNIPTSPFLSLFLFCFIFIFLLYLKDGKGFLKGELVWGKLKGFSWWPGMVMAWKTKSSPPGMRRVEWFGDGMFSEINTEGLLPFNAFTRCFCKNSFASFVSHTKHAPDCDHSCNLQLAAERCGKSFSDAEGNKEKELILMLNWAHEGFLPKGPEGFLPPGMSDVIYFCLSCGTSEIEVQHPLFEGSLCLKCKENFTETLYRYDEDGYQSYCTVCCAGLEVILCGNASCCRCFCKDCLDILVGPGTFDKFKDVDPWNCYMCKPSQCEGNLKLRPDWSVKVQDFFANNSAFEFEPHRVYPSIPADQRRPIKVLSLFDGIATGYLVLKDLGFKIERYIASEICEDSIAVGMVKHEGKIEYVSDVRTITRKHLAEWGPFDLLIGGSPCNDLSMVNPLRKGLFEGTGRLFFEFYRILTLLKPREEDNRPFFWLFENVVFMSANDKSDICRFLECNPILIDAIKVSPAHRARYFWGNLPGMNRPLATSLDDKVILQDCLEVGRTAKFDKVRTITTKSNSIRQGKSGPLPVSMNGKEDYLWCTEMEQIFGFPKHYTDVNNMGRGQRQKVLGRSWSVAVIRHLFAPLKDYFECE
;
A
#
# COMPACT_ATOMS: atom_id res chain seq x y z
N MET A 1 -44.15 -6.22 40.92
CA MET A 1 -43.73 -6.33 39.51
C MET A 1 -42.97 -7.64 39.36
N PHE A 2 -42.94 -8.26 38.18
CA PHE A 2 -42.26 -9.56 38.03
C PHE A 2 -40.76 -9.36 37.89
N ASP A 3 -39.96 -9.89 38.82
CA ASP A 3 -38.49 -9.70 38.88
C ASP A 3 -37.75 -10.27 37.66
N TRP A 4 -38.41 -11.10 36.85
CA TRP A 4 -37.87 -11.70 35.62
C TRP A 4 -38.25 -10.96 34.34
N ALA A 5 -39.07 -9.91 34.42
CA ALA A 5 -39.62 -9.22 33.25
C ALA A 5 -38.81 -7.95 32.92
N GLU A 6 -38.17 -7.94 31.75
CA GLU A 6 -37.29 -6.87 31.26
C GLU A 6 -37.82 -6.25 29.96
N ARG A 7 -37.27 -5.09 29.57
CA ARG A 7 -37.62 -4.41 28.32
C ARG A 7 -37.16 -5.23 27.11
N SER A 8 -38.03 -5.43 26.12
CA SER A 8 -37.69 -6.19 24.92
C SER A 8 -36.98 -5.31 23.88
N PRO A 9 -35.95 -5.83 23.19
CA PRO A 9 -35.34 -5.15 22.04
C PRO A 9 -36.26 -5.10 20.80
N LEU A 10 -37.38 -5.85 20.80
CA LEU A 10 -38.38 -5.84 19.71
C LEU A 10 -39.41 -4.71 19.85
N GLY A 11 -39.17 -3.74 20.74
CA GLY A 11 -40.02 -2.58 20.97
C GLY A 11 -41.05 -2.77 22.10
N ASP A 12 -41.77 -1.69 22.41
CA ASP A 12 -42.62 -1.55 23.61
C ASP A 12 -43.85 -2.48 23.64
N HIS A 13 -44.10 -3.23 22.57
CA HIS A 13 -45.19 -4.21 22.46
C HIS A 13 -44.80 -5.60 22.98
N HIS A 14 -43.53 -5.75 23.40
CA HIS A 14 -42.97 -7.01 23.89
C HIS A 14 -42.25 -6.82 25.23
N THR A 15 -42.26 -7.87 26.05
CA THR A 15 -41.53 -7.94 27.32
C THR A 15 -40.61 -9.15 27.30
N TYR A 16 -39.33 -8.96 27.59
CA TYR A 16 -38.35 -10.03 27.64
C TYR A 16 -38.43 -10.77 28.98
N CYS A 17 -38.42 -12.10 28.97
CA CYS A 17 -38.35 -12.91 30.18
C CYS A 17 -36.92 -13.41 30.39
N SER A 18 -36.24 -12.92 31.42
CA SER A 18 -34.86 -13.31 31.75
C SER A 18 -34.75 -14.77 32.22
N SER A 19 -35.80 -15.33 32.85
CA SER A 19 -35.83 -16.74 33.24
C SER A 19 -36.05 -17.72 32.07
N CYS A 20 -36.65 -17.27 30.97
CA CYS A 20 -36.93 -18.10 29.80
C CYS A 20 -36.08 -17.76 28.57
N HIS A 21 -35.36 -16.65 28.59
CA HIS A 21 -34.63 -16.06 27.45
C HIS A 21 -35.49 -15.92 26.19
N ARG A 22 -36.70 -15.35 26.32
CA ARG A 22 -37.60 -15.12 25.18
C ARG A 22 -38.40 -13.83 25.32
N ASN A 23 -38.71 -13.21 24.18
CA ASN A 23 -39.62 -12.07 24.08
C ASN A 23 -41.08 -12.56 24.10
N LEU A 24 -41.89 -11.96 24.96
CA LEU A 24 -43.33 -12.23 25.10
C LEU A 24 -44.10 -11.07 24.49
N SER A 25 -45.05 -11.34 23.61
CA SER A 25 -45.97 -10.32 23.12
C SER A 25 -46.92 -9.92 24.26
N THR A 26 -46.76 -8.70 24.78
CA THR A 26 -47.54 -8.15 25.89
C THR A 26 -48.46 -7.02 25.47
N TYR A 27 -48.53 -6.74 24.16
CA TYR A 27 -49.29 -5.65 23.56
C TYR A 27 -50.78 -5.61 23.93
N HIS A 28 -51.45 -6.77 23.98
CA HIS A 28 -52.91 -6.80 24.08
C HIS A 28 -53.45 -6.84 25.52
N THR A 29 -52.83 -7.61 26.42
CA THR A 29 -53.34 -7.75 27.80
C THR A 29 -52.28 -7.56 28.88
N GLY A 30 -51.06 -7.17 28.49
CA GLY A 30 -49.98 -6.69 29.36
C GLY A 30 -49.72 -7.59 30.57
N LEU A 31 -50.18 -7.13 31.73
CA LEU A 31 -49.94 -7.76 33.03
C LEU A 31 -50.60 -9.16 33.16
N ASN A 32 -51.68 -9.42 32.42
CA ASN A 32 -52.34 -10.73 32.39
C ASN A 32 -51.54 -11.74 31.56
N ASP A 33 -50.88 -11.29 30.49
CA ASP A 33 -49.95 -12.11 29.70
C ASP A 33 -48.74 -12.54 30.54
N LEU A 34 -48.24 -11.64 31.39
CA LEU A 34 -47.13 -11.93 32.30
C LEU A 34 -47.52 -12.91 33.42
N ARG A 35 -48.71 -12.77 34.02
CA ARG A 35 -49.23 -13.76 35.00
C ARG A 35 -49.36 -15.14 34.39
N ARG A 36 -50.00 -15.23 33.23
CA ARG A 36 -50.19 -16.49 32.51
C ARG A 36 -48.86 -17.12 32.09
N HIS A 37 -47.87 -16.31 31.74
CA HIS A 37 -46.52 -16.78 31.45
C HIS A 37 -45.84 -17.41 32.68
N VAL A 38 -45.95 -16.80 33.86
CA VAL A 38 -45.36 -17.31 35.11
C VAL A 38 -45.92 -18.66 35.51
N GLU A 39 -47.20 -18.91 35.21
CA GLU A 39 -47.88 -20.17 35.50
C GLU A 39 -47.50 -21.29 34.52
N THR A 40 -46.80 -20.99 33.42
CA THR A 40 -46.42 -22.03 32.46
C THR A 40 -45.43 -23.02 33.06
N LYS A 41 -45.60 -24.31 32.74
CA LYS A 41 -44.68 -25.39 33.17
C LYS A 41 -43.23 -25.13 32.72
N ILE A 42 -43.06 -24.48 31.56
CA ILE A 42 -41.74 -24.14 31.01
C ILE A 42 -41.06 -23.06 31.86
N HIS A 43 -41.78 -21.99 32.22
CA HIS A 43 -41.24 -20.94 33.08
C HIS A 43 -40.90 -21.49 34.46
N ASN A 44 -41.81 -22.24 35.10
CA ASN A 44 -41.56 -22.83 36.42
C ASN A 44 -40.39 -23.82 36.45
N LYS A 45 -40.19 -24.62 35.39
CA LYS A 45 -39.05 -25.53 35.28
C LYS A 45 -37.73 -24.76 35.13
N ARG A 46 -37.68 -23.75 34.27
CA ARG A 46 -36.49 -22.92 34.06
C ARG A 46 -36.17 -22.01 35.25
N ALA A 47 -37.19 -21.44 35.90
CA ALA A 47 -37.03 -20.66 37.12
C ALA A 47 -36.54 -21.51 38.31
N LYS A 48 -36.96 -22.77 38.42
CA LYS A 48 -36.37 -23.72 39.40
C LYS A 48 -34.92 -24.06 39.09
N ILE A 49 -34.56 -24.22 37.81
CA ILE A 49 -33.17 -24.44 37.40
C ILE A 49 -32.31 -23.19 37.69
N ALA A 50 -32.82 -21.99 37.41
CA ALA A 50 -32.15 -20.73 37.73
C ALA A 50 -31.97 -20.56 39.25
N LYS A 51 -32.99 -20.90 40.07
CA LYS A 51 -32.87 -20.92 41.55
C LYS A 51 -31.89 -21.98 42.06
N SER A 52 -31.78 -23.13 41.39
CA SER A 52 -30.79 -24.18 41.71
C SER A 52 -29.36 -23.75 41.34
N LEU A 53 -29.18 -23.00 40.25
CA LEU A 53 -27.91 -22.37 39.87
C LEU A 53 -27.52 -21.26 40.86
N LEU A 54 -28.50 -20.49 41.36
CA LEU A 54 -28.31 -19.51 42.45
C LEU A 54 -27.84 -20.14 43.77
N SER A 55 -28.22 -21.37 44.09
CA SER A 55 -27.71 -22.07 45.27
C SER A 55 -26.30 -22.65 45.11
N GLN A 56 -25.79 -22.80 43.88
CA GLN A 56 -24.39 -23.18 43.61
C GLN A 56 -23.45 -21.95 43.56
N LEU A 57 -24.01 -20.73 43.50
CA LEU A 57 -23.30 -19.45 43.50
C LEU A 57 -22.91 -18.95 44.92
N SER A 58 -22.97 -19.82 45.94
CA SER A 58 -22.60 -19.52 47.32
C SER A 58 -21.12 -19.80 47.65
N GLU A 59 -20.29 -20.14 46.65
CA GLU A 59 -18.84 -20.13 46.82
C GLU A 59 -18.33 -18.68 46.73
N PRO A 60 -17.43 -18.24 47.64
CA PRO A 60 -16.87 -16.90 47.56
C PRO A 60 -16.10 -16.75 46.24
N LEU A 61 -16.41 -15.69 45.47
CA LEU A 61 -15.69 -15.35 44.24
C LEU A 61 -14.19 -15.29 44.52
N SER A 62 -13.37 -15.88 43.65
CA SER A 62 -11.90 -15.79 43.69
C SER A 62 -11.38 -14.38 43.38
N CYS A 63 -12.19 -13.33 43.47
CA CYS A 63 -11.80 -11.94 43.23
C CYS A 63 -11.64 -11.23 44.58
N SER A 64 -10.76 -10.24 44.67
CA SER A 64 -10.64 -9.41 45.88
C SER A 64 -11.85 -8.48 46.06
N GLU A 65 -12.00 -7.90 47.25
CA GLU A 65 -13.03 -6.88 47.51
C GLU A 65 -12.87 -5.64 46.61
N ALA A 66 -11.62 -5.30 46.26
CA ALA A 66 -11.32 -4.21 45.32
C ALA A 66 -11.80 -4.52 43.89
N ALA A 67 -11.71 -5.79 43.45
CA ALA A 67 -12.27 -6.22 42.17
C ALA A 67 -13.80 -6.08 42.12
N LEU A 68 -14.50 -6.40 43.20
CA LEU A 68 -15.96 -6.24 43.27
C LEU A 68 -16.38 -4.77 43.15
N ARG A 69 -15.64 -3.85 43.79
CA ARG A 69 -15.86 -2.40 43.68
C ARG A 69 -15.56 -1.88 42.27
N PHE A 70 -14.50 -2.38 41.65
CA PHE A 70 -14.15 -2.05 40.25
C PHE A 70 -15.26 -2.48 39.28
N ILE A 71 -15.72 -3.73 39.38
CA ILE A 71 -16.83 -4.26 38.55
C ILE A 71 -18.15 -3.53 38.83
N HIS A 72 -18.37 -2.99 40.03
CA HIS A 72 -19.59 -2.24 40.30
C HIS A 72 -19.56 -0.83 39.69
N LYS A 73 -18.45 -0.10 39.85
CA LYS A 73 -18.29 1.27 39.34
C LYS A 73 -18.53 1.36 37.85
N HIS A 74 -17.91 0.47 37.08
CA HIS A 74 -17.92 0.57 35.62
C HIS A 74 -19.23 0.09 34.98
N PHE A 75 -20.19 -0.44 35.76
CA PHE A 75 -21.37 -1.12 35.22
C PHE A 75 -22.70 -0.80 35.90
N ASN A 76 -22.74 0.08 36.90
CA ASN A 76 -23.98 0.39 37.61
C ASN A 76 -24.40 1.87 37.52
N TYR A 77 -25.71 2.10 37.50
CA TYR A 77 -26.37 3.39 37.70
C TYR A 77 -26.50 3.67 39.22
N PRO A 78 -26.64 4.94 39.68
CA PRO A 78 -26.55 5.25 41.11
C PRO A 78 -27.72 4.63 41.92
N GLY A 79 -27.44 3.69 42.85
CA GLY A 79 -28.43 3.31 43.88
C GLY A 79 -28.41 1.91 44.54
N GLU A 80 -27.71 0.88 44.03
CA GLU A 80 -27.82 -0.50 44.56
C GLU A 80 -26.60 -1.03 45.34
N GLN A 81 -26.85 -1.80 46.41
CA GLN A 81 -25.84 -2.46 47.26
C GLN A 81 -25.07 -3.59 46.56
N VAL A 82 -23.81 -3.77 46.96
CA VAL A 82 -22.82 -4.72 46.44
C VAL A 82 -23.29 -6.18 46.62
N SER A 83 -23.49 -6.94 45.53
CA SER A 83 -23.77 -8.38 45.60
C SER A 83 -22.80 -9.22 44.75
N ASN A 84 -22.28 -10.31 45.32
CA ASN A 84 -21.42 -11.28 44.61
C ASN A 84 -22.12 -11.88 43.38
N HIS A 85 -23.46 -11.92 43.38
CA HIS A 85 -24.25 -12.38 42.26
C HIS A 85 -24.04 -11.50 41.01
N PHE A 86 -23.99 -10.18 41.17
CA PHE A 86 -23.78 -9.24 40.06
C PHE A 86 -22.43 -9.44 39.36
N ALA A 87 -21.36 -9.57 40.14
CA ALA A 87 -20.02 -9.80 39.60
C ALA A 87 -19.93 -11.15 38.84
N HIS A 88 -20.55 -12.20 39.37
CA HIS A 88 -20.58 -13.51 38.70
C HIS A 88 -21.41 -13.51 37.39
N CYS A 89 -22.48 -12.71 37.32
CA CYS A 89 -23.24 -12.50 36.09
C CYS A 89 -22.44 -11.75 35.02
N LYS A 90 -21.53 -10.85 35.41
CA LYS A 90 -20.70 -10.07 34.47
C LYS A 90 -19.44 -10.81 34.03
N LEU A 91 -18.81 -11.59 34.92
CA LEU A 91 -17.60 -12.37 34.61
C LEU A 91 -17.88 -13.69 33.89
N GLY A 92 -19.11 -14.19 33.96
CA GLY A 92 -19.57 -15.42 33.34
C GLY A 92 -19.69 -16.59 34.33
N SER A 93 -20.56 -17.55 34.02
CA SER A 93 -20.90 -18.65 34.93
C SER A 93 -19.78 -19.69 35.13
N GLN A 94 -18.76 -19.69 34.27
CA GLN A 94 -17.62 -20.63 34.35
C GLN A 94 -16.35 -19.99 34.97
N TYR A 95 -16.43 -18.74 35.38
CA TYR A 95 -15.32 -18.03 36.01
C TYR A 95 -14.97 -18.63 37.38
N PRO A 96 -13.68 -18.77 37.75
CA PRO A 96 -12.48 -18.55 36.94
C PRO A 96 -12.01 -19.81 36.17
N LYS A 97 -12.71 -20.95 36.30
CA LYS A 97 -12.27 -22.27 35.79
C LYS A 97 -12.01 -22.29 34.29
N ASP A 98 -12.78 -21.52 33.52
CA ASP A 98 -12.59 -21.35 32.09
C ASP A 98 -11.23 -20.72 31.74
N ILE A 99 -10.76 -19.76 32.52
CA ILE A 99 -9.44 -19.13 32.34
C ILE A 99 -8.32 -20.11 32.69
N ILE A 100 -8.45 -20.78 33.84
CA ILE A 100 -7.45 -21.73 34.34
C ILE A 100 -7.23 -22.86 33.32
N SER A 101 -8.33 -23.44 32.83
CA SER A 101 -8.28 -24.55 31.87
C SER A 101 -7.52 -24.20 30.58
N VAL A 102 -7.66 -22.97 30.07
CA VAL A 102 -7.02 -22.56 28.81
C VAL A 102 -5.55 -22.21 29.02
N CYS A 103 -5.23 -21.45 30.06
CA CYS A 103 -3.88 -20.97 30.34
C CYS A 103 -2.93 -22.09 30.82
N GLN A 104 -3.46 -23.22 31.29
CA GLN A 104 -2.66 -24.42 31.56
C GLN A 104 -2.00 -25.00 30.31
N HIS A 105 -2.54 -24.76 29.12
CA HIS A 105 -2.09 -25.41 27.88
C HIS A 105 -1.74 -24.42 26.76
N THR A 106 -2.00 -23.13 26.96
CA THR A 106 -1.83 -22.09 25.95
C THR A 106 -0.91 -20.98 26.45
N PRO A 107 0.06 -20.53 25.64
CA PRO A 107 0.78 -19.29 25.86
C PRO A 107 -0.16 -18.12 26.19
N TYR A 108 0.16 -17.36 27.24
CA TYR A 108 -0.65 -16.21 27.64
C TYR A 108 0.21 -14.99 27.96
N CYS A 109 -0.43 -13.83 27.87
CA CYS A 109 0.09 -12.53 28.25
C CYS A 109 -0.66 -11.99 29.47
N VAL A 110 0.05 -11.41 30.43
CA VAL A 110 -0.58 -10.71 31.57
C VAL A 110 -0.59 -9.22 31.30
N TYR A 111 -1.72 -8.56 31.54
CA TYR A 111 -1.87 -7.11 31.43
C TYR A 111 -2.11 -6.54 32.82
N ILE A 112 -1.39 -5.49 33.16
CA ILE A 112 -1.50 -4.82 34.46
C ILE A 112 -1.71 -3.33 34.18
N TYR A 113 -2.91 -2.85 34.51
CA TYR A 113 -3.28 -1.44 34.38
C TYR A 113 -3.29 -0.80 35.76
N GLY A 114 -2.30 0.03 36.06
CA GLY A 114 -2.17 0.69 37.35
C GLY A 114 -2.99 1.98 37.47
N GLY A 115 -3.37 2.37 38.69
CA GLY A 115 -3.84 3.72 38.98
C GLY A 115 -5.30 4.04 38.60
N ILE A 116 -6.17 3.04 38.45
CA ILE A 116 -7.58 3.26 38.09
C ILE A 116 -8.36 3.75 39.30
N THR A 117 -8.87 4.99 39.24
CA THR A 117 -9.64 5.59 40.33
C THR A 117 -11.03 4.97 40.43
N LEU A 118 -11.44 4.55 41.62
CA LEU A 118 -12.79 4.07 41.94
C LEU A 118 -13.67 5.18 42.56
N LYS A 119 -13.17 5.95 43.53
CA LYS A 119 -13.81 7.15 44.10
C LYS A 119 -12.73 8.20 44.43
N GLU A 120 -13.11 9.42 44.82
CA GLU A 120 -12.15 10.43 45.33
C GLU A 120 -11.26 9.74 46.38
N ASP A 121 -9.96 9.62 46.06
CA ASP A 121 -8.87 8.98 46.82
C ASP A 121 -8.72 7.44 46.82
N ASP A 122 -9.53 6.67 46.07
CA ASP A 122 -9.43 5.19 46.01
C ASP A 122 -8.90 4.72 44.64
N THR A 123 -7.67 4.18 44.54
CA THR A 123 -7.08 3.68 43.28
C THR A 123 -6.79 2.19 43.32
N VAL A 124 -6.99 1.51 42.18
CA VAL A 124 -6.75 0.07 42.03
C VAL A 124 -5.92 -0.25 40.79
N SER A 125 -5.14 -1.33 40.86
CA SER A 125 -4.39 -1.90 39.74
C SER A 125 -5.12 -3.14 39.21
N VAL A 126 -5.60 -3.08 37.97
CA VAL A 126 -6.37 -4.16 37.35
C VAL A 126 -5.43 -5.13 36.64
N VAL A 127 -5.60 -6.42 36.94
CA VAL A 127 -4.85 -7.53 36.34
C VAL A 127 -5.77 -8.29 35.39
N LEU A 128 -5.36 -8.38 34.13
CA LEU A 128 -6.03 -9.15 33.09
C LEU A 128 -5.07 -10.22 32.53
N VAL A 129 -5.62 -11.23 31.89
CA VAL A 129 -4.88 -12.20 31.09
C VAL A 129 -5.42 -12.18 29.66
N GLY A 130 -4.52 -12.18 28.69
CA GLY A 130 -4.86 -12.35 27.28
C GLY A 130 -4.20 -13.59 26.69
N TYR A 131 -4.95 -14.29 25.86
CA TYR A 131 -4.51 -15.49 25.18
C TYR A 131 -5.25 -15.62 23.86
N PHE A 132 -4.69 -16.39 22.93
CA PHE A 132 -5.41 -16.76 21.72
C PHE A 132 -6.23 -18.01 21.99
N ASP A 133 -7.55 -17.89 21.95
CA ASP A 133 -8.46 -19.02 22.12
C ASP A 133 -8.61 -19.74 20.77
N VAL A 134 -8.02 -20.93 20.68
CA VAL A 134 -8.06 -21.75 19.46
C VAL A 134 -9.47 -22.25 19.16
N GLU A 135 -10.30 -22.49 20.17
CA GLU A 135 -11.68 -22.96 19.99
C GLU A 135 -12.59 -21.80 19.55
N ALA A 136 -12.45 -20.64 20.19
CA ALA A 136 -13.22 -19.44 19.85
C ALA A 136 -12.65 -18.64 18.66
N SER A 137 -11.48 -19.03 18.13
CA SER A 137 -10.81 -18.42 16.97
C SER A 137 -10.57 -16.92 17.11
N ARG A 138 -10.24 -16.45 18.31
CA ARG A 138 -10.06 -15.02 18.59
C ARG A 138 -9.09 -14.79 19.73
N HIS A 139 -8.48 -13.61 19.73
CA HIS A 139 -7.77 -13.15 20.92
C HIS A 139 -8.78 -12.79 22.02
N CYS A 140 -8.60 -13.38 23.20
CA CYS A 140 -9.45 -13.17 24.36
C CYS A 140 -8.66 -12.40 25.42
N ILE A 141 -9.24 -11.35 25.99
CA ILE A 141 -8.74 -10.68 27.19
C ILE A 141 -9.76 -10.92 28.31
N ARG A 142 -9.30 -11.41 29.45
CA ARG A 142 -10.13 -11.80 30.60
C ARG A 142 -9.62 -11.15 31.88
N PHE A 143 -10.55 -10.66 32.69
CA PHE A 143 -10.26 -10.10 34.01
C PHE A 143 -9.81 -11.20 34.98
N LEU A 144 -8.79 -10.93 35.80
CA LEU A 144 -8.35 -11.82 36.88
C LEU A 144 -8.68 -11.20 38.24
N ASP A 145 -8.12 -10.03 38.55
CA ASP A 145 -8.36 -9.38 39.85
C ASP A 145 -8.09 -7.87 39.73
N ALA A 146 -8.49 -7.11 40.74
CA ALA A 146 -8.07 -5.72 40.92
C ALA A 146 -7.43 -5.58 42.29
N LEU A 147 -6.20 -5.09 42.33
CA LEU A 147 -5.41 -4.97 43.55
C LEU A 147 -5.52 -3.54 44.08
N GLN A 148 -5.78 -3.38 45.37
CA GLN A 148 -5.81 -2.05 45.99
C GLN A 148 -4.42 -1.40 45.87
N SER A 149 -4.35 -0.19 45.32
CA SER A 149 -3.10 0.58 45.30
C SER A 149 -2.88 1.20 46.68
N PRO A 150 -1.86 0.78 47.47
CA PRO A 150 -1.63 1.36 48.78
C PRO A 150 -1.02 2.76 48.62
N THR A 151 -1.41 3.70 49.47
CA THR A 151 -0.93 5.09 49.48
C THR A 151 0.58 5.24 49.73
N GLU A 152 1.23 4.22 50.28
CA GLU A 152 2.68 4.14 50.49
C GLU A 152 3.13 2.67 50.40
N ASN A 153 3.57 2.16 49.25
CA ASN A 153 4.30 0.88 49.20
C ASN A 153 5.27 0.77 48.01
N THR A 154 6.35 0.02 48.23
CA THR A 154 7.43 -0.25 47.29
C THR A 154 7.02 -1.20 46.16
N PRO A 155 7.61 -1.14 44.95
CA PRO A 155 7.20 -1.97 43.81
C PRO A 155 7.28 -3.50 44.06
N ASP A 156 8.08 -3.92 45.05
CA ASP A 156 8.19 -5.31 45.51
C ASP A 156 6.86 -5.92 45.99
N GLN A 157 6.00 -5.12 46.62
CA GLN A 157 4.72 -5.61 47.14
C GLN A 157 3.68 -5.77 46.02
N THR A 158 3.74 -4.93 44.99
CA THR A 158 2.85 -5.03 43.81
C THR A 158 3.20 -6.26 42.98
N ALA A 159 4.50 -6.52 42.79
CA ALA A 159 4.98 -7.75 42.15
C ALA A 159 4.52 -9.00 42.92
N ALA A 160 4.73 -9.04 44.24
CA ALA A 160 4.27 -10.15 45.09
C ALA A 160 2.75 -10.36 45.03
N ALA A 161 1.95 -9.28 44.94
CA ALA A 161 0.50 -9.36 44.81
C ALA A 161 0.06 -9.92 43.45
N VAL A 162 0.70 -9.50 42.35
CA VAL A 162 0.46 -10.07 41.00
C VAL A 162 0.83 -11.55 40.96
N LEU A 163 1.97 -11.93 41.57
CA LEU A 163 2.34 -13.34 41.73
C LEU A 163 1.34 -14.12 42.58
N GLY A 164 0.79 -13.48 43.62
CA GLY A 164 -0.31 -14.00 44.42
C GLY A 164 -1.55 -14.28 43.57
N VAL A 165 -1.90 -13.38 42.65
CA VAL A 165 -3.01 -13.58 41.70
C VAL A 165 -2.71 -14.74 40.75
N LEU A 166 -1.53 -14.80 40.13
CA LEU A 166 -1.19 -15.90 39.22
C LEU A 166 -1.24 -17.27 39.93
N LYS A 167 -0.75 -17.34 41.17
CA LYS A 167 -0.84 -18.55 42.01
C LYS A 167 -2.27 -18.87 42.42
N LYS A 168 -3.08 -17.87 42.76
CA LYS A 168 -4.50 -18.01 43.12
C LYS A 168 -5.33 -18.56 41.95
N PHE A 169 -4.97 -18.21 40.73
CA PHE A 169 -5.60 -18.71 39.49
C PHE A 169 -4.86 -19.93 38.92
N GLU A 170 -3.90 -20.54 39.64
CA GLU A 170 -3.18 -21.74 39.21
C GLU A 170 -2.57 -21.65 37.79
N LEU A 171 -2.15 -20.44 37.38
CA LEU A 171 -1.61 -20.20 36.04
C LEU A 171 -0.15 -20.66 35.97
N LEU A 172 0.18 -21.50 34.98
CA LEU A 172 1.53 -22.06 34.83
C LEU A 172 2.52 -21.00 34.32
N ALA A 173 3.56 -20.73 35.12
CA ALA A 173 4.63 -19.78 34.76
C ALA A 173 5.35 -20.15 33.45
N THR A 174 5.39 -21.44 33.08
CA THR A 174 6.00 -21.93 31.84
C THR A 174 5.26 -21.48 30.57
N ASN A 175 3.99 -21.09 30.69
CA ASN A 175 3.17 -20.58 29.57
C ASN A 175 3.04 -19.06 29.58
N LEU A 176 3.58 -18.38 30.59
CA LEU A 176 3.68 -16.93 30.60
C LEU A 176 4.73 -16.52 29.54
N THR A 177 4.28 -15.79 28.52
CA THR A 177 5.14 -15.41 27.38
C THR A 177 5.49 -13.94 27.37
N SER A 178 4.51 -13.09 27.66
CA SER A 178 4.69 -11.65 27.68
C SER A 178 3.92 -11.01 28.81
N VAL A 179 4.37 -9.83 29.22
CA VAL A 179 3.68 -9.04 30.24
C VAL A 179 3.62 -7.58 29.76
N TYR A 180 2.42 -7.04 29.77
CA TYR A 180 2.12 -5.64 29.51
C TYR A 180 1.84 -4.94 30.84
N LEU A 181 2.59 -3.88 31.14
CA LEU A 181 2.34 -3.00 32.28
C LEU A 181 2.12 -1.58 31.75
N ASP A 182 1.00 -0.99 32.15
CA ASP A 182 0.72 0.42 31.96
C ASP A 182 1.24 1.20 33.18
N GLY A 183 2.32 1.98 33.01
CA GLY A 183 2.90 2.76 34.09
C GLY A 183 4.40 3.07 33.98
N ASN A 184 4.93 3.67 35.06
CA ASN A 184 6.31 4.17 35.16
C ASN A 184 7.35 3.02 35.01
N ARG A 185 8.34 3.25 34.12
CA ARG A 185 9.43 2.30 33.76
C ARG A 185 10.17 1.74 34.99
N ALA A 186 10.42 2.56 36.02
CA ALA A 186 11.19 2.14 37.20
C ALA A 186 10.44 1.14 38.11
N ALA A 187 9.13 1.31 38.29
CA ALA A 187 8.31 0.37 39.05
C ALA A 187 8.06 -0.92 38.25
N SER A 188 7.98 -0.80 36.93
CA SER A 188 7.73 -1.92 36.01
C SER A 188 8.90 -2.90 35.92
N GLU A 189 10.16 -2.42 35.90
CA GLU A 189 11.35 -3.29 35.83
C GLU A 189 11.52 -4.19 37.07
N GLN A 190 11.14 -3.73 38.26
CA GLN A 190 11.17 -4.57 39.46
C GLN A 190 10.13 -5.70 39.39
N ILE A 191 8.93 -5.40 38.87
CA ILE A 191 7.88 -6.41 38.62
C ILE A 191 8.34 -7.40 37.54
N TYR A 192 8.98 -6.92 36.47
CA TYR A 192 9.54 -7.79 35.43
C TYR A 192 10.65 -8.70 35.97
N THR A 193 11.51 -8.20 36.84
CA THR A 193 12.60 -8.99 37.44
C THR A 193 12.05 -10.17 38.24
N GLN A 194 11.07 -9.92 39.12
CA GLN A 194 10.44 -10.97 39.91
C GLN A 194 9.61 -11.96 39.06
N LEU A 195 9.04 -11.51 37.94
CA LEU A 195 8.35 -12.40 36.98
C LEU A 195 9.35 -13.24 36.16
N ARG A 196 10.53 -12.68 35.83
CA ARG A 196 11.62 -13.42 35.16
C ARG A 196 12.23 -14.50 36.07
N ASP A 197 12.20 -14.31 37.39
CA ASP A 197 12.59 -15.35 38.35
C ASP A 197 11.67 -16.60 38.28
N LEU A 198 10.42 -16.43 37.86
CA LEU A 198 9.48 -17.53 37.64
C LEU A 198 9.57 -18.12 36.22
N SER A 199 9.81 -17.28 35.22
CA SER A 199 9.96 -17.70 33.83
C SER A 199 11.00 -16.80 33.13
N PRO A 200 12.24 -17.29 32.94
CA PRO A 200 13.36 -16.49 32.42
C PRO A 200 13.14 -15.95 31.01
N THR A 201 12.18 -16.51 30.26
CA THR A 201 11.90 -16.22 28.86
C THR A 201 10.77 -15.22 28.64
N VAL A 202 10.19 -14.68 29.73
CA VAL A 202 9.09 -13.69 29.67
C VAL A 202 9.58 -12.37 29.09
N MET A 203 8.84 -11.84 28.11
CA MET A 203 9.14 -10.56 27.50
C MET A 203 8.29 -9.42 28.06
N ALA A 204 8.94 -8.28 28.27
CA ALA A 204 8.29 -7.03 28.64
C ALA A 204 7.83 -6.27 27.38
N PHE A 205 6.53 -6.23 27.13
CA PHE A 205 5.97 -5.51 25.97
C PHE A 205 5.42 -4.12 26.32
N GLY A 206 5.26 -3.79 27.61
CA GLY A 206 4.83 -2.44 28.03
C GLY A 206 5.79 -1.35 27.54
N ALA A 207 7.08 -1.67 27.44
CA ALA A 207 8.09 -0.75 26.93
C ALA A 207 7.97 -0.46 25.43
N LEU A 208 7.39 -1.36 24.62
CA LEU A 208 7.15 -1.15 23.19
C LEU A 208 6.15 -0.01 22.95
N TYR A 209 5.03 -0.03 23.67
CA TYR A 209 3.94 0.93 23.51
C TYR A 209 4.25 2.30 24.13
N ASN A 210 5.19 2.33 25.08
CA ASN A 210 5.72 3.54 25.69
C ASN A 210 7.11 3.92 25.16
N VAL A 211 7.58 3.25 24.09
CA VAL A 211 8.95 3.45 23.57
C VAL A 211 9.13 4.88 23.07
N ALA A 212 8.09 5.46 22.46
CA ALA A 212 8.15 6.82 21.97
C ALA A 212 8.22 7.85 23.10
N ASP A 213 7.42 7.66 24.15
CA ASP A 213 7.42 8.51 25.35
C ASP A 213 8.75 8.41 26.09
N ALA A 214 9.27 7.20 26.29
CA ALA A 214 10.54 7.00 26.98
C ALA A 214 11.75 7.45 26.15
N ALA A 215 11.72 7.30 24.82
CA ALA A 215 12.75 7.83 23.93
C ALA A 215 12.71 9.35 23.89
N CYS A 216 11.51 9.93 23.83
CA CYS A 216 11.29 11.37 23.97
C CYS A 216 11.88 11.90 25.28
N HIS A 217 11.55 11.29 26.43
CA HIS A 217 12.09 11.72 27.73
C HIS A 217 13.60 11.55 27.83
N ALA A 218 14.16 10.45 27.33
CA ALA A 218 15.60 10.23 27.32
C ALA A 218 16.33 11.28 26.47
N GLY A 219 15.83 11.56 25.26
CA GLY A 219 16.37 12.63 24.42
C GLY A 219 16.26 13.99 25.08
N VAL A 220 15.08 14.34 25.57
CA VAL A 220 14.81 15.66 26.16
C VAL A 220 15.66 15.93 27.41
N LYS A 221 16.02 14.90 28.18
CA LYS A 221 16.92 15.02 29.34
C LYS A 221 18.35 15.41 28.97
N GLU A 222 18.80 15.05 27.77
CA GLU A 222 20.14 15.42 27.27
C GLU A 222 20.20 16.87 26.74
N LEU A 223 19.06 17.57 26.72
CA LEU A 223 19.01 18.97 26.32
C LEU A 223 19.31 19.91 27.49
N SER A 224 19.82 21.09 27.19
CA SER A 224 20.07 22.13 28.19
C SER A 224 18.80 22.55 28.96
N ASN A 225 18.88 22.61 30.30
CA ASN A 225 17.78 23.02 31.20
C ASN A 225 17.08 24.33 30.77
N GLN A 226 17.83 25.27 30.21
CA GLN A 226 17.33 26.58 29.75
C GLN A 226 16.13 26.48 28.78
N SER A 227 16.11 25.49 27.88
CA SER A 227 15.00 25.34 26.91
C SER A 227 13.74 24.78 27.56
N LEU A 228 13.89 23.97 28.60
CA LEU A 228 12.78 23.35 29.34
C LEU A 228 12.20 24.30 30.40
N GLU A 229 13.06 25.08 31.05
CA GLU A 229 12.69 26.16 31.97
C GLU A 229 11.83 27.22 31.26
N MET A 230 12.11 27.54 30.00
CA MET A 230 11.28 28.48 29.22
C MET A 230 9.81 28.01 29.11
N ILE A 231 9.58 26.72 28.85
CA ILE A 231 8.20 26.17 28.75
C ILE A 231 7.52 26.25 30.11
N ALA A 232 8.25 25.90 31.18
CA ALA A 232 7.75 25.96 32.55
C ALA A 232 7.40 27.40 32.97
N ASP A 233 8.23 28.38 32.59
CA ASP A 233 8.01 29.79 32.88
C ASP A 233 6.83 30.36 32.11
N ILE A 234 6.68 30.02 30.81
CA ILE A 234 5.52 30.39 30.00
C ILE A 234 4.24 29.82 30.61
N HIS A 235 4.27 28.57 31.08
CA HIS A 235 3.15 27.93 31.76
C HIS A 235 2.83 28.57 33.12
N ALA A 236 3.85 28.88 33.93
CA ALA A 236 3.67 29.54 35.22
C ALA A 236 3.07 30.94 35.07
N HIS A 237 3.48 31.69 34.04
CA HIS A 237 2.88 32.98 33.70
C HIS A 237 1.41 32.82 33.27
N TYR A 238 1.10 31.83 32.41
CA TYR A 238 -0.29 31.54 32.04
C TYR A 238 -1.16 31.16 33.25
N SER A 239 -0.64 30.35 34.18
CA SER A 239 -1.36 29.87 35.37
C SER A 239 -1.63 30.96 36.41
N SER A 240 -0.76 31.97 36.49
CA SER A 240 -0.87 33.09 37.44
C SER A 240 -1.61 34.31 36.88
N CYS A 241 -1.83 34.37 35.57
CA CYS A 241 -2.44 35.51 34.89
C CYS A 241 -3.93 35.27 34.61
N SER A 242 -4.81 36.15 35.10
CA SER A 242 -6.27 36.07 34.89
C SER A 242 -6.74 36.49 33.50
N THR A 243 -5.82 36.75 32.57
CA THR A 243 -6.11 37.34 31.26
C THR A 243 -6.49 36.27 30.23
N LYS A 244 -7.61 36.51 29.53
CA LYS A 244 -8.14 35.69 28.42
C LYS A 244 -7.28 35.81 27.16
N ASN A 245 -5.98 35.55 27.23
CA ASN A 245 -5.15 35.50 26.02
C ASN A 245 -5.45 34.18 25.27
N GLU A 246 -6.16 34.29 24.14
CA GLU A 246 -6.54 33.14 23.32
C GLU A 246 -5.34 32.37 22.76
N ASN A 247 -4.17 33.02 22.56
CA ASN A 247 -2.95 32.36 22.10
C ASN A 247 -2.32 31.47 23.19
N LEU A 248 -2.19 31.97 24.43
CA LEU A 248 -1.70 31.14 25.55
C LEU A 248 -2.70 30.05 25.93
N LYS A 249 -3.99 30.36 25.83
CA LYS A 249 -5.08 29.38 25.99
C LYS A 249 -5.08 28.33 24.88
N ALA A 250 -4.74 28.65 23.64
CA ALA A 250 -4.55 27.66 22.56
C ALA A 250 -3.29 26.80 22.73
N LEU A 251 -2.28 27.32 23.45
CA LEU A 251 -1.03 26.60 23.74
C LEU A 251 -1.24 25.50 24.81
N PHE A 252 -2.01 25.78 25.88
CA PHE A 252 -2.16 24.90 27.05
C PHE A 252 -3.60 24.42 27.37
N GLY A 253 -4.62 24.95 26.69
CA GLY A 253 -6.02 24.81 27.08
C GLY A 253 -6.71 23.52 26.65
N SER A 254 -6.44 22.44 27.41
CA SER A 254 -7.39 21.34 27.72
C SER A 254 -6.79 20.24 28.60
N ASP A 255 -5.46 20.09 28.67
CA ASP A 255 -4.82 18.83 29.11
C ASP A 255 -4.08 18.89 30.46
N ILE A 256 -4.24 19.96 31.26
CA ILE A 256 -3.46 20.16 32.49
C ILE A 256 -4.36 20.02 33.71
N VAL A 257 -4.51 18.79 34.18
CA VAL A 257 -5.04 18.50 35.51
C VAL A 257 -3.89 18.64 36.52
N ASN A 258 -4.06 19.53 37.50
CA ASN A 258 -3.15 19.80 38.65
C ASN A 258 -1.87 20.60 38.38
N GLY A 259 -1.99 21.90 38.08
CA GLY A 259 -1.21 23.00 38.68
C GLY A 259 0.33 23.08 38.53
N SER A 260 1.03 22.03 38.08
CA SER A 260 2.45 22.00 37.80
C SER A 260 2.69 21.37 36.42
N PHE A 261 3.36 22.09 35.53
CA PHE A 261 3.80 21.54 34.25
C PHE A 261 4.93 20.54 34.51
N HIS A 262 4.58 19.28 34.71
CA HIS A 262 5.56 18.21 34.71
C HIS A 262 5.87 17.85 33.26
N LEU A 263 7.16 17.89 32.90
CA LEU A 263 7.74 17.36 31.64
C LEU A 263 7.50 15.86 31.40
N ASN A 264 6.67 15.24 32.25
CA ASN A 264 6.20 13.87 32.14
C ASN A 264 5.02 13.76 31.14
N THR A 265 4.93 14.67 30.18
CA THR A 265 3.90 14.70 29.15
C THR A 265 4.21 13.64 28.08
N SER A 266 3.17 13.07 27.45
CA SER A 266 3.34 12.13 26.33
C SER A 266 4.15 12.76 25.18
N CYS A 267 4.91 11.95 24.46
CA CYS A 267 5.73 12.35 23.32
C CYS A 267 4.91 13.13 22.29
N LEU A 268 3.68 12.68 22.03
CA LEU A 268 2.79 13.35 21.10
C LEU A 268 2.43 14.77 21.56
N ASN A 269 2.06 14.94 22.83
CA ASN A 269 1.71 16.24 23.39
C ASN A 269 2.93 17.17 23.42
N PHE A 270 4.11 16.64 23.75
CA PHE A 270 5.35 17.40 23.69
C PHE A 270 5.67 17.83 22.25
N CYS A 271 5.60 16.93 21.28
CA CYS A 271 5.79 17.26 19.85
C CYS A 271 4.82 18.36 19.41
N GLN A 272 3.52 18.20 19.74
CA GLN A 272 2.50 19.18 19.40
C GLN A 272 2.77 20.54 20.08
N LEU A 273 3.22 20.54 21.33
CA LEU A 273 3.57 21.76 22.06
C LEU A 273 4.76 22.47 21.40
N ILE A 274 5.83 21.74 21.05
CA ILE A 274 6.99 22.31 20.35
C ILE A 274 6.56 22.88 18.98
N THR A 275 5.78 22.14 18.20
CA THR A 275 5.26 22.62 16.92
C THR A 275 4.38 23.86 17.09
N LYS A 276 3.51 23.91 18.11
CA LYS A 276 2.66 25.08 18.41
C LYS A 276 3.48 26.29 18.84
N ILE A 277 4.47 26.10 19.74
CA ILE A 277 5.39 27.16 20.17
C ILE A 277 6.14 27.75 18.97
N LEU A 278 6.64 26.91 18.06
CA LEU A 278 7.30 27.37 16.84
C LEU A 278 6.37 28.13 15.90
N LYS A 279 5.13 27.67 15.72
CA LYS A 279 4.12 28.35 14.90
C LYS A 279 3.73 29.72 15.47
N MET A 280 3.65 29.82 16.79
CA MET A 280 3.21 31.01 17.52
C MET A 280 4.39 31.85 18.04
N TRP A 281 5.62 31.56 17.61
CA TRP A 281 6.84 32.13 18.19
C TRP A 281 6.84 33.66 18.22
N ASN A 282 6.47 34.28 17.10
CA ASN A 282 6.43 35.73 16.98
C ASN A 282 5.28 36.35 17.79
N ASP A 283 4.14 35.67 17.88
CA ASP A 283 2.98 36.11 18.66
C ASP A 283 3.28 36.05 20.17
N LEU A 284 4.01 35.03 20.62
CA LEU A 284 4.50 34.91 21.99
C LEU A 284 5.48 36.04 22.33
N ILE A 285 6.43 36.34 21.45
CA ILE A 285 7.33 37.50 21.62
C ILE A 285 6.50 38.79 21.75
N SER A 286 5.54 39.01 20.84
CA SER A 286 4.71 40.22 20.87
C SER A 286 3.90 40.33 22.16
N TYR A 287 3.37 39.21 22.66
CA TYR A 287 2.61 39.19 23.91
C TYR A 287 3.49 39.49 25.12
N PHE A 288 4.61 38.78 25.30
CA PHE A 288 5.47 38.98 26.46
C PHE A 288 6.18 40.35 26.45
N LYS A 289 6.35 40.98 25.28
CA LYS A 289 6.73 42.40 25.17
C LYS A 289 5.65 43.37 25.68
N SER A 290 4.39 42.99 25.59
CA SER A 290 3.24 43.81 26.00
C SER A 290 2.85 43.65 27.47
N CYS A 291 3.42 42.66 28.17
CA CYS A 291 3.23 42.47 29.61
C CYS A 291 3.81 43.65 30.40
N LYS A 292 3.23 43.94 31.58
CA LYS A 292 3.63 45.07 32.42
C LYS A 292 5.12 44.99 32.78
N GLU A 293 5.79 46.16 32.79
CA GLU A 293 7.23 46.24 33.05
C GLU A 293 7.65 45.66 34.42
N ASP A 294 6.78 45.60 35.42
CA ASP A 294 7.13 45.05 36.74
C ASP A 294 7.10 43.51 36.81
N ASP A 295 6.70 42.81 35.74
CA ASP A 295 6.70 41.34 35.67
C ASP A 295 8.06 40.83 35.16
N GLU A 296 9.00 40.66 36.10
CA GLU A 296 10.36 40.17 35.82
C GLU A 296 10.39 38.79 35.16
N LYS A 297 9.39 37.93 35.39
CA LYS A 297 9.30 36.62 34.71
C LYS A 297 8.91 36.76 33.24
N ALA A 298 7.94 37.63 32.94
CA ALA A 298 7.55 37.92 31.55
C ALA A 298 8.73 38.50 30.73
N LYS A 299 9.56 39.35 31.34
CA LYS A 299 10.80 39.87 30.72
C LYS A 299 11.81 38.77 30.45
N LEU A 300 12.02 37.86 31.40
CA LEU A 300 12.95 36.73 31.24
C LEU A 300 12.52 35.84 30.07
N ILE A 301 11.24 35.45 30.02
CA ILE A 301 10.65 34.67 28.92
C ILE A 301 10.84 35.39 27.58
N CYS A 302 10.54 36.68 27.53
CA CYS A 302 10.67 37.50 26.32
C CYS A 302 12.12 37.54 25.82
N THR A 303 13.10 37.59 26.72
CA THR A 303 14.52 37.59 26.39
C THR A 303 14.95 36.24 25.83
N GLN A 304 14.48 35.13 26.41
CA GLN A 304 14.77 33.79 25.91
C GLN A 304 14.13 33.52 24.53
N LEU A 305 12.88 33.95 24.31
CA LEU A 305 12.22 33.83 23.00
C LEU A 305 12.90 34.66 21.89
N GLN A 306 13.61 35.71 22.27
CA GLN A 306 14.40 36.53 21.35
C GLN A 306 15.80 35.93 21.10
N ASP A 307 16.26 34.97 21.90
CA ASP A 307 17.54 34.31 21.67
C ASP A 307 17.41 33.29 20.52
N PRO A 308 18.10 33.53 19.38
CA PRO A 308 18.06 32.61 18.25
C PRO A 308 18.62 31.23 18.57
N LYS A 309 19.50 31.09 19.57
CA LYS A 309 20.00 29.76 19.98
C LYS A 309 18.88 28.92 20.56
N VAL A 310 17.97 29.54 21.32
CA VAL A 310 16.81 28.87 21.90
C VAL A 310 15.84 28.47 20.79
N ARG A 311 15.52 29.35 19.84
CA ARG A 311 14.64 29.00 18.70
C ARG A 311 15.18 27.86 17.84
N ALA A 312 16.49 27.84 17.60
CA ALA A 312 17.15 26.76 16.86
C ALA A 312 17.02 25.40 17.54
N LYS A 313 17.14 25.36 18.88
CA LYS A 313 16.92 24.14 19.66
C LYS A 313 15.50 23.60 19.51
N TYR A 314 14.49 24.46 19.54
CA TYR A 314 13.09 24.06 19.31
C TYR A 314 12.85 23.55 17.89
N MET A 315 13.47 24.18 16.87
CA MET A 315 13.39 23.71 15.48
C MET A 315 14.07 22.34 15.29
N PHE A 316 15.17 22.09 16.00
CA PHE A 316 15.83 20.79 16.01
C PHE A 316 14.91 19.73 16.63
N LEU A 317 14.29 20.04 17.76
CA LEU A 317 13.34 19.13 18.42
C LEU A 317 12.15 18.78 17.52
N ASP A 318 11.53 19.77 16.86
CA ASP A 318 10.40 19.53 15.95
C ASP A 318 10.77 18.57 14.82
N HIS A 319 11.97 18.69 14.26
CA HIS A 319 12.45 17.78 13.22
C HIS A 319 12.82 16.40 13.75
N ALA A 320 13.62 16.35 14.82
CA ALA A 320 14.17 15.13 15.37
C ALA A 320 13.10 14.19 15.93
N MET A 321 11.94 14.73 16.34
CA MET A 321 10.86 13.96 16.94
C MET A 321 9.79 13.47 15.96
N LYS A 322 9.81 13.86 14.68
CA LYS A 322 8.74 13.46 13.71
C LYS A 322 8.55 11.95 13.57
N PRO A 323 9.62 11.12 13.46
CA PRO A 323 9.44 9.67 13.42
C PRO A 323 8.75 9.11 14.68
N LEU A 324 9.14 9.58 15.88
CA LEU A 324 8.46 9.22 17.13
C LEU A 324 7.00 9.67 17.14
N GLN A 325 6.72 10.88 16.65
CA GLN A 325 5.37 11.43 16.58
C GLN A 325 4.47 10.59 15.67
N SER A 326 5.00 10.13 14.52
CA SER A 326 4.26 9.28 13.58
C SER A 326 3.91 7.94 14.22
N PHE A 327 4.89 7.29 14.85
CA PHE A 327 4.68 6.01 15.54
C PHE A 327 3.67 6.15 16.69
N GLN A 328 3.80 7.19 17.54
CA GLN A 328 2.87 7.43 18.64
C GLN A 328 1.44 7.75 18.15
N LYS A 329 1.31 8.42 17.01
CA LYS A 329 0.00 8.70 16.40
C LYS A 329 -0.65 7.42 15.87
N HIS A 330 0.13 6.52 15.27
CA HIS A 330 -0.38 5.21 14.82
C HIS A 330 -0.85 4.36 16.00
N LEU A 331 -0.10 4.34 17.11
CA LEU A 331 -0.53 3.66 18.33
C LEU A 331 -1.89 4.15 18.85
N GLN A 332 -2.23 5.43 18.64
CA GLN A 332 -3.50 6.05 19.05
C GLN A 332 -4.65 5.91 18.04
N VAL A 333 -4.38 5.51 16.79
CA VAL A 333 -5.37 5.41 15.72
C VAL A 333 -5.60 3.94 15.38
N HIS A 334 -6.74 3.39 15.78
CA HIS A 334 -7.12 2.02 15.48
C HIS A 334 -7.97 1.95 14.20
N GLU A 335 -7.34 1.73 13.05
CA GLU A 335 -8.01 1.52 11.76
C GLU A 335 -7.92 0.04 11.35
N GLY A 336 -8.78 -0.82 11.91
CA GLY A 336 -8.85 -2.22 11.46
C GLY A 336 -9.18 -3.22 12.56
N THR A 337 -8.75 -4.48 12.35
CA THR A 337 -8.78 -5.51 13.40
C THR A 337 -7.52 -5.37 14.26
N PRO A 338 -7.59 -5.53 15.60
CA PRO A 338 -6.42 -5.32 16.48
C PRO A 338 -5.16 -6.09 16.06
N ARG A 339 -5.33 -7.27 15.45
CA ARG A 339 -4.21 -8.11 15.01
C ARG A 339 -3.55 -7.63 13.72
N ALA A 340 -4.26 -6.92 12.84
CA ALA A 340 -3.62 -6.26 11.70
C ALA A 340 -2.73 -5.10 12.17
N ASP A 341 -3.20 -4.34 13.16
CA ASP A 341 -2.44 -3.23 13.77
C ASP A 341 -1.14 -3.74 14.40
N LEU A 342 -1.16 -4.88 15.11
CA LEU A 342 0.06 -5.45 15.71
C LEU A 342 1.17 -5.73 14.68
N LEU A 343 0.82 -6.18 13.47
CA LEU A 343 1.82 -6.43 12.42
C LEU A 343 2.51 -5.14 12.00
N VAL A 344 1.71 -4.09 11.78
CA VAL A 344 2.19 -2.76 11.40
C VAL A 344 3.03 -2.16 12.53
N ILE A 345 2.61 -2.30 13.78
CA ILE A 345 3.35 -1.81 14.96
C ILE A 345 4.73 -2.47 15.07
N LEU A 346 4.83 -3.79 14.86
CA LEU A 346 6.11 -4.49 14.90
C LEU A 346 7.06 -4.04 13.78
N GLU A 347 6.52 -3.77 12.58
CA GLU A 347 7.28 -3.29 11.44
C GLU A 347 7.73 -1.83 11.61
N GLU A 348 6.83 -0.94 12.03
CA GLU A 348 7.15 0.45 12.32
C GLU A 348 8.16 0.58 13.47
N ALA A 349 8.08 -0.26 14.50
CA ALA A 349 9.05 -0.29 15.60
C ALA A 349 10.47 -0.66 15.10
N SER A 350 10.58 -1.62 14.17
CA SER A 350 11.84 -1.96 13.49
C SER A 350 12.36 -0.77 12.66
N ASN A 351 11.48 -0.13 11.88
CA ASN A 351 11.84 1.05 11.07
C ASN A 351 12.27 2.25 11.92
N LEU A 352 11.66 2.44 13.09
CA LEU A 352 12.01 3.48 14.05
C LEU A 352 13.44 3.31 14.56
N LEU A 353 13.81 2.10 14.99
CA LEU A 353 15.17 1.78 15.42
C LEU A 353 16.19 2.02 14.29
N ARG A 354 15.89 1.60 13.06
CA ARG A 354 16.78 1.80 11.90
C ARG A 354 16.97 3.29 11.57
N THR A 355 15.89 4.06 11.63
CA THR A 355 15.91 5.51 11.34
C THR A 355 16.79 6.24 12.36
N TYR A 356 16.58 6.02 13.66
CA TYR A 356 17.37 6.67 14.69
C TYR A 356 18.81 6.15 14.76
N THR A 357 19.04 4.87 14.46
CA THR A 357 20.41 4.34 14.27
C THR A 357 21.12 5.07 13.14
N SER A 358 20.44 5.36 12.02
CA SER A 358 21.01 6.16 10.94
C SER A 358 21.31 7.60 11.37
N TYR A 359 20.43 8.23 12.16
CA TYR A 359 20.66 9.58 12.70
C TYR A 359 21.80 9.61 13.73
N PHE A 360 21.94 8.56 14.54
CA PHE A 360 23.04 8.36 15.46
C PHE A 360 24.38 8.16 14.75
N ILE A 361 24.43 7.34 13.67
CA ILE A 361 25.66 7.11 12.89
C ILE A 361 26.08 8.38 12.14
N HIS A 362 25.11 9.22 11.72
CA HIS A 362 25.36 10.44 10.96
C HIS A 362 24.62 11.67 11.55
N PRO A 363 24.97 12.11 12.77
CA PRO A 363 24.21 13.14 13.50
C PRO A 363 24.38 14.52 12.89
N GLN A 364 25.56 14.80 12.32
CA GLN A 364 25.79 16.01 11.55
C GLN A 364 24.90 16.06 10.30
N ALA A 365 24.66 14.93 9.63
CA ALA A 365 23.79 14.89 8.46
C ALA A 365 22.31 15.07 8.86
N ALA A 366 21.89 14.52 10.00
CA ALA A 366 20.55 14.69 10.54
C ALA A 366 20.27 16.16 10.94
N VAL A 367 21.19 16.82 11.64
CA VAL A 367 21.07 18.24 12.00
C VAL A 367 21.11 19.15 10.76
N ARG A 368 21.95 18.83 9.76
CA ARG A 368 22.03 19.57 8.48
C ARG A 368 20.82 19.34 7.56
N GLY A 369 20.18 18.19 7.67
CA GLY A 369 18.93 17.87 6.96
C GLY A 369 17.70 18.59 7.51
N SER A 370 17.81 19.14 8.73
CA SER A 370 16.79 19.97 9.36
C SER A 370 16.93 21.46 8.97
N THR A 371 15.85 22.23 9.03
CA THR A 371 15.84 23.68 8.73
C THR A 371 16.63 24.54 9.72
N VAL A 372 17.30 23.93 10.71
CA VAL A 372 17.95 24.58 11.86
C VAL A 372 19.27 25.25 11.51
N GLU A 373 20.09 24.62 10.66
CA GLU A 373 21.39 25.17 10.28
C GLU A 373 21.24 26.47 9.47
N GLY A 374 20.23 26.52 8.59
CA GLY A 374 19.87 27.73 7.85
C GLY A 374 19.46 28.87 8.79
N PHE A 375 18.61 28.57 9.78
CA PHE A 375 18.13 29.54 10.75
C PHE A 375 19.24 30.12 11.67
N LEU A 376 20.16 29.28 12.16
CA LEU A 376 21.31 29.76 12.97
C LEU A 376 22.27 30.65 12.16
N LYS A 377 22.40 30.38 10.86
CA LYS A 377 23.17 31.21 9.93
C LYS A 377 22.51 32.57 9.69
N GLU A 378 21.20 32.59 9.47
CA GLU A 378 20.43 33.83 9.27
C GLU A 378 20.36 34.70 10.54
N SER A 379 20.35 34.07 11.71
CA SER A 379 20.28 34.78 13.00
C SER A 379 21.66 35.17 13.58
N GLU A 380 22.73 35.06 12.79
CA GLU A 380 24.12 35.34 13.18
C GLU A 380 24.61 34.56 14.44
N ALA A 381 23.96 33.43 14.74
CA ALA A 381 24.22 32.59 15.91
C ALA A 381 24.98 31.30 15.55
N THR A 382 25.70 31.29 14.42
CA THR A 382 26.43 30.12 13.89
C THR A 382 27.45 29.52 14.86
N ALA A 383 28.00 30.33 15.76
CA ALA A 383 28.88 29.87 16.83
C ALA A 383 28.20 28.86 17.79
N ALA A 384 26.85 28.79 17.81
CA ALA A 384 26.10 27.81 18.57
C ALA A 384 25.90 26.46 17.84
N LEU A 385 26.23 26.37 16.55
CA LEU A 385 26.03 25.16 15.75
C LEU A 385 26.88 23.95 16.21
N PRO A 386 28.18 24.11 16.59
CA PRO A 386 28.95 22.99 17.13
C PRO A 386 28.38 22.48 18.45
N LEU A 387 27.98 23.38 19.34
CA LEU A 387 27.33 23.02 20.61
C LEU A 387 26.01 22.29 20.37
N LEU A 388 25.20 22.74 19.41
CA LEU A 388 23.96 22.06 19.04
C LEU A 388 24.22 20.68 18.39
N GLN A 389 25.32 20.51 17.64
CA GLN A 389 25.69 19.22 17.07
C GLN A 389 26.14 18.24 18.16
N GLU A 390 26.89 18.70 19.16
CA GLU A 390 27.24 17.90 20.34
C GLU A 390 25.99 17.50 21.13
N GLU A 391 25.08 18.45 21.40
CA GLU A 391 23.78 18.17 22.03
C GLU A 391 22.94 17.19 21.17
N ALA A 392 22.95 17.31 19.85
CA ALA A 392 22.21 16.41 18.95
C ALA A 392 22.79 14.98 18.92
N VAL A 393 24.12 14.83 19.03
CA VAL A 393 24.75 13.52 19.17
C VAL A 393 24.28 12.86 20.46
N LEU A 394 24.33 13.58 21.58
CA LEU A 394 23.85 13.08 22.88
C LEU A 394 22.36 12.74 22.82
N PHE A 395 21.56 13.63 22.21
CA PHE A 395 20.12 13.43 21.99
C PHE A 395 19.81 12.16 21.19
N TYR A 396 20.39 12.00 19.99
CA TYR A 396 20.14 10.81 19.16
C TYR A 396 20.73 9.54 19.77
N THR A 397 21.83 9.65 20.51
CA THR A 397 22.40 8.52 21.26
C THR A 397 21.43 8.06 22.34
N ALA A 398 20.96 8.99 23.18
CA ALA A 398 19.99 8.69 24.24
C ALA A 398 18.66 8.16 23.69
N LEU A 399 18.16 8.72 22.57
CA LEU A 399 16.98 8.17 21.88
C LEU A 399 17.24 6.75 21.38
N THR A 400 18.32 6.53 20.63
CA THR A 400 18.59 5.24 20.00
C THR A 400 18.80 4.15 21.06
N ILE A 401 19.52 4.48 22.14
CA ILE A 401 19.66 3.59 23.31
C ILE A 401 18.29 3.32 23.92
N SER A 402 17.50 4.36 24.24
CA SER A 402 16.19 4.20 24.86
C SER A 402 15.19 3.41 24.01
N ILE A 403 15.24 3.56 22.68
CA ILE A 403 14.45 2.76 21.73
C ILE A 403 14.96 1.32 21.75
N SER A 404 16.27 1.10 21.61
CA SER A 404 16.84 -0.25 21.59
C SER A 404 16.59 -1.02 22.89
N GLU A 405 16.60 -0.35 24.04
CA GLU A 405 16.28 -0.91 25.35
C GLU A 405 14.77 -1.11 25.56
N GLY A 406 13.94 -0.28 24.92
CA GLY A 406 12.49 -0.35 25.02
C GLY A 406 11.86 -1.40 24.11
N LEU A 407 12.57 -1.86 23.08
CA LEU A 407 12.07 -2.89 22.17
C LEU A 407 12.28 -4.30 22.75
N PRO A 408 11.25 -5.17 22.72
CA PRO A 408 11.33 -6.51 23.31
C PRO A 408 12.19 -7.48 22.50
N LEU A 409 12.43 -7.17 21.22
CA LEU A 409 13.14 -8.00 20.25
C LEU A 409 14.09 -7.14 19.41
N SER A 410 15.13 -7.75 18.85
CA SER A 410 16.03 -7.08 17.91
C SER A 410 15.34 -6.76 16.58
N ASP A 411 15.88 -5.83 15.80
CA ASP A 411 15.38 -5.44 14.47
C ASP A 411 15.01 -6.65 13.59
N GLY A 412 15.94 -7.61 13.45
CA GLY A 412 15.73 -8.80 12.63
C GLY A 412 14.62 -9.71 13.16
N LEU A 413 14.44 -9.79 14.48
CA LEU A 413 13.41 -10.63 15.10
C LEU A 413 12.03 -9.96 15.10
N LEU A 414 11.95 -8.63 15.22
CA LEU A 414 10.71 -7.87 15.03
C LEU A 414 10.17 -8.05 13.62
N ARG A 415 11.04 -7.86 12.61
CA ARG A 415 10.68 -8.06 11.20
C ARG A 415 10.31 -9.51 10.91
N CYS A 416 11.08 -10.48 11.42
CA CYS A 416 10.75 -11.90 11.31
C CYS A 416 9.38 -12.22 11.93
N SER A 417 9.05 -11.64 13.10
CA SER A 417 7.76 -11.85 13.77
C SER A 417 6.59 -11.29 12.95
N ALA A 418 6.74 -10.08 12.38
CA ALA A 418 5.74 -9.47 11.52
C ALA A 418 5.55 -10.27 10.22
N GLN A 419 6.65 -10.65 9.56
CA GLN A 419 6.64 -11.40 8.31
C GLN A 419 6.12 -12.84 8.48
N LEU A 420 6.39 -13.47 9.63
CA LEU A 420 5.94 -14.82 9.93
C LEU A 420 4.43 -14.86 10.15
N LEU A 421 3.85 -13.85 10.80
CA LEU A 421 2.41 -13.75 11.02
C LEU A 421 1.65 -13.31 9.76
N ASN A 422 2.28 -12.55 8.86
CA ASN A 422 1.71 -12.12 7.58
C ASN A 422 1.71 -13.26 6.54
N THR A 423 0.53 -13.55 5.98
CA THR A 423 0.32 -14.67 5.04
C THR A 423 0.98 -14.45 3.68
N GLN A 424 1.26 -13.20 3.30
CA GLN A 424 1.81 -12.85 1.99
C GLN A 424 3.36 -12.84 1.95
N SER A 425 4.02 -12.61 3.08
CA SER A 425 5.48 -12.52 3.20
C SER A 425 6.16 -13.82 3.64
N ARG A 426 5.42 -14.94 3.66
CA ARG A 426 5.90 -16.23 4.17
C ARG A 426 7.15 -16.78 3.48
N LEU A 427 7.34 -16.48 2.19
CA LEU A 427 8.51 -16.90 1.41
C LEU A 427 9.77 -16.06 1.73
N GLU A 428 9.61 -14.91 2.38
CA GLU A 428 10.72 -14.02 2.75
C GLU A 428 11.41 -14.44 4.06
N VAL A 429 10.75 -15.30 4.84
CA VAL A 429 11.25 -15.74 6.16
C VAL A 429 12.07 -17.02 6.02
N THR A 430 13.32 -16.97 6.49
CA THR A 430 14.22 -18.13 6.46
C THR A 430 14.02 -19.01 7.70
N GLY A 431 14.15 -20.34 7.54
CA GLY A 431 14.09 -21.27 8.67
C GLY A 431 15.10 -20.96 9.79
N LYS A 432 16.27 -20.38 9.46
CA LYS A 432 17.25 -19.91 10.44
C LYS A 432 16.69 -18.79 11.32
N SER A 433 16.04 -17.80 10.72
CA SER A 433 15.41 -16.69 11.44
C SER A 433 14.26 -17.17 12.33
N VAL A 434 13.50 -18.19 11.91
CA VAL A 434 12.45 -18.82 12.72
C VAL A 434 13.04 -19.58 13.91
N GLY A 435 14.14 -20.32 13.71
CA GLY A 435 14.86 -21.00 14.80
C GLY A 435 15.46 -20.03 15.84
N GLU A 436 16.04 -18.92 15.40
CA GLU A 436 16.51 -17.84 16.27
C GLU A 436 15.35 -17.20 17.05
N LEU A 437 14.21 -16.96 16.39
CA LEU A 437 13.01 -16.44 17.03
C LEU A 437 12.47 -17.41 18.09
N GLY A 438 12.36 -18.70 17.77
CA GLY A 438 11.88 -19.70 18.72
C GLY A 438 12.80 -19.90 19.94
N THR A 439 14.10 -19.72 19.77
CA THR A 439 15.05 -19.74 20.89
C THR A 439 14.89 -18.49 21.76
N LYS A 440 14.74 -17.31 21.14
CA LYS A 440 14.62 -16.04 21.87
C LYS A 440 13.29 -15.92 22.64
N LEU A 441 12.20 -16.45 22.09
CA LEU A 441 10.88 -16.48 22.71
C LEU A 441 10.71 -17.59 23.76
N GLY A 442 11.75 -18.39 24.03
CA GLY A 442 11.68 -19.50 24.97
C GLY A 442 10.78 -20.64 24.54
N THR A 443 10.37 -20.68 23.27
CA THR A 443 9.56 -21.78 22.75
C THR A 443 10.44 -23.03 22.63
N CYS A 444 11.67 -22.86 22.13
CA CYS A 444 12.70 -23.89 22.00
C CYS A 444 13.79 -23.73 23.09
N SER A 445 14.01 -24.80 23.86
CA SER A 445 15.01 -24.88 24.92
C SER A 445 16.25 -25.71 24.55
N SER A 446 16.20 -26.46 23.43
CA SER A 446 17.30 -27.30 22.95
C SER A 446 17.55 -27.14 21.45
N PRO A 447 18.78 -27.41 20.95
CA PRO A 447 19.06 -27.45 19.51
C PRO A 447 18.17 -28.43 18.74
N GLU A 448 17.75 -29.52 19.38
CA GLU A 448 16.83 -30.51 18.82
C GLU A 448 15.44 -29.91 18.58
N GLU A 449 14.92 -29.13 19.53
CA GLU A 449 13.64 -28.42 19.38
C GLU A 449 13.74 -27.31 18.31
N VAL A 450 14.89 -26.66 18.17
CA VAL A 450 15.13 -25.68 17.08
C VAL A 450 15.13 -26.36 15.72
N LYS A 451 15.76 -27.54 15.60
CA LYS A 451 15.72 -28.35 14.37
C LYS A 451 14.29 -28.81 14.07
N GLN A 452 13.56 -29.25 15.08
CA GLN A 452 12.15 -29.63 14.95
C GLN A 452 11.31 -28.44 14.47
N LEU A 453 11.43 -27.27 15.10
CA LEU A 453 10.74 -26.05 14.68
C LEU A 453 11.06 -25.66 13.24
N THR A 454 12.34 -25.70 12.86
CA THR A 454 12.78 -25.34 11.51
C THR A 454 12.24 -26.33 10.47
N SER A 455 12.22 -27.63 10.79
CA SER A 455 11.64 -28.67 9.94
C SER A 455 10.12 -28.51 9.80
N GLU A 456 9.40 -28.30 10.91
CA GLU A 456 7.95 -28.06 10.91
C GLU A 456 7.59 -26.78 10.13
N PHE A 457 8.42 -25.74 10.22
CA PHE A 457 8.24 -24.52 9.43
C PHE A 457 8.48 -24.75 7.93
N LEU A 458 9.51 -25.53 7.55
CA LEU A 458 9.76 -25.92 6.16
C LEU A 458 8.61 -26.79 5.63
N GLU A 459 8.09 -27.71 6.43
CA GLU A 459 6.91 -28.51 6.09
C GLU A 459 5.67 -27.62 5.93
N TYR A 460 5.46 -26.65 6.81
CA TYR A 460 4.42 -25.63 6.64
C TYR A 460 4.62 -24.89 5.30
N GLN A 461 5.85 -24.45 5.01
CA GLN A 461 6.24 -23.81 3.75
C GLN A 461 5.91 -24.66 2.50
N LEU A 462 6.05 -25.98 2.58
CA LEU A 462 5.77 -26.92 1.49
C LEU A 462 4.31 -27.43 1.44
N HIS A 463 3.61 -27.50 2.58
CA HIS A 463 2.28 -28.12 2.68
C HIS A 463 1.18 -27.27 2.04
N GLU A 464 1.28 -25.93 2.06
CA GLU A 464 0.35 -25.06 1.31
C GLU A 464 0.69 -24.94 -0.18
N GLU A 465 1.91 -25.29 -0.61
CA GLU A 465 2.18 -25.51 -2.05
C GLU A 465 1.39 -26.71 -2.58
N GLY A 466 1.11 -27.71 -1.73
CA GLY A 466 0.26 -28.87 -2.06
C GLY A 466 -1.24 -28.67 -1.85
N GLN A 467 -1.67 -27.80 -0.91
CA GLN A 467 -3.10 -27.57 -0.61
C GLN A 467 -3.76 -26.42 -1.40
N ASN A 468 -2.98 -25.57 -2.08
CA ASN A 468 -3.53 -24.61 -3.04
C ASN A 468 -4.26 -25.28 -4.23
N GLU A 469 -4.14 -26.61 -4.39
CA GLU A 469 -4.91 -27.38 -5.38
C GLU A 469 -6.29 -27.90 -4.89
N GLU A 470 -6.59 -27.89 -3.58
CA GLU A 470 -7.84 -28.46 -3.04
C GLU A 470 -8.78 -27.49 -2.29
N LYS A 471 -8.30 -26.35 -1.77
CA LYS A 471 -9.13 -25.38 -1.00
C LYS A 471 -9.64 -24.16 -1.79
N GLU A 472 -9.50 -24.12 -3.11
CA GLU A 472 -10.16 -23.11 -3.98
C GLU A 472 -11.64 -23.42 -4.29
N LYS A 473 -12.35 -24.07 -3.36
CA LYS A 473 -13.77 -24.41 -3.52
C LYS A 473 -14.72 -23.81 -2.50
N ASP A 474 -14.23 -23.09 -1.50
CA ASP A 474 -15.05 -22.31 -0.58
C ASP A 474 -14.25 -21.13 -0.03
N SER A 475 -14.31 -19.96 -0.70
CA SER A 475 -14.53 -18.65 -0.06
C SER A 475 -14.23 -17.49 -1.02
N SER A 476 -15.26 -16.69 -1.27
CA SER A 476 -15.21 -15.34 -1.82
C SER A 476 -14.75 -14.30 -0.77
N ALA A 477 -13.81 -14.65 0.10
CA ALA A 477 -13.33 -13.76 1.14
C ALA A 477 -11.84 -14.00 1.36
N VAL A 478 -11.02 -12.94 1.31
CA VAL A 478 -9.71 -12.94 1.96
C VAL A 478 -9.94 -13.48 3.37
N LEU A 479 -9.42 -14.68 3.67
CA LEU A 479 -9.52 -15.25 5.00
C LEU A 479 -8.87 -14.24 5.95
N SER A 480 -9.60 -13.81 6.98
CA SER A 480 -9.01 -12.96 8.03
C SER A 480 -7.78 -13.67 8.61
N LEU A 481 -6.75 -12.91 9.00
CA LEU A 481 -5.50 -13.42 9.59
C LEU A 481 -5.76 -14.52 10.65
N GLU A 482 -6.82 -14.33 11.44
CA GLU A 482 -7.28 -15.25 12.49
C GLU A 482 -7.80 -16.59 11.95
N LYS A 483 -8.52 -16.60 10.82
CA LYS A 483 -9.02 -17.82 10.17
C LYS A 483 -7.91 -18.62 9.47
N HIS A 484 -6.87 -17.94 8.97
CA HIS A 484 -5.70 -18.60 8.40
C HIS A 484 -4.95 -19.41 9.46
N TRP A 485 -4.54 -18.73 10.54
CA TRP A 485 -3.82 -19.39 11.63
C TRP A 485 -4.68 -20.41 12.36
N LEU A 486 -6.01 -20.25 12.42
CA LEU A 486 -6.92 -21.25 12.96
C LEU A 486 -6.74 -22.62 12.30
N ASN A 487 -6.78 -22.68 10.96
CA ASN A 487 -6.68 -23.95 10.23
C ASN A 487 -5.35 -24.65 10.53
N ILE A 488 -4.25 -23.89 10.51
CA ILE A 488 -2.91 -24.42 10.77
C ILE A 488 -2.77 -24.87 12.23
N LEU A 489 -3.31 -24.09 13.17
CA LEU A 489 -3.28 -24.43 14.58
C LEU A 489 -4.20 -25.62 14.90
N GLN A 490 -5.30 -25.85 14.20
CA GLN A 490 -6.13 -27.05 14.43
C GLN A 490 -5.46 -28.33 13.92
N ASP A 491 -4.76 -28.25 12.79
CA ASP A 491 -4.07 -29.39 12.17
C ASP A 491 -2.75 -29.75 12.87
N ALA A 492 -2.11 -28.79 13.53
CA ALA A 492 -0.85 -29.00 14.23
C ALA A 492 -1.01 -29.77 15.56
N LYS A 493 -0.16 -30.78 15.78
CA LYS A 493 -0.13 -31.56 17.02
C LYS A 493 0.13 -30.64 18.24
N PRO A 494 -0.42 -30.92 19.43
CA PRO A 494 -0.15 -30.16 20.65
C PRO A 494 1.35 -30.09 21.04
N THR A 495 2.14 -31.06 20.59
CA THR A 495 3.61 -31.12 20.79
C THR A 495 4.41 -30.41 19.69
N SER A 496 3.77 -29.75 18.73
CA SER A 496 4.43 -29.03 17.64
C SER A 496 5.10 -27.76 18.17
N MET A 497 6.36 -27.58 17.79
CA MET A 497 7.14 -26.39 18.10
C MET A 497 6.64 -25.18 17.33
N LEU A 498 6.24 -25.35 16.07
CA LEU A 498 5.64 -24.30 15.25
C LEU A 498 4.31 -23.83 15.84
N ARG A 499 3.45 -24.76 16.29
CA ARG A 499 2.19 -24.42 16.98
C ARG A 499 2.44 -23.57 18.22
N LYS A 500 3.39 -23.98 19.05
CA LYS A 500 3.78 -23.24 20.27
C LYS A 500 4.30 -21.85 19.92
N LEU A 501 5.12 -21.72 18.88
CA LEU A 501 5.66 -20.45 18.40
C LEU A 501 4.56 -19.49 17.93
N ILE A 502 3.65 -19.96 17.07
CA ILE A 502 2.56 -19.13 16.54
C ILE A 502 1.61 -18.71 17.66
N LEU A 503 1.25 -19.60 18.58
CA LEU A 503 0.41 -19.24 19.74
C LEU A 503 1.08 -18.20 20.63
N THR A 504 2.41 -18.29 20.82
CA THR A 504 3.18 -17.27 21.55
C THR A 504 3.11 -15.92 20.85
N LEU A 505 3.29 -15.86 19.52
CA LEU A 505 3.19 -14.61 18.74
C LEU A 505 1.76 -14.04 18.75
N LEU A 506 0.74 -14.90 18.67
CA LEU A 506 -0.67 -14.51 18.76
C LEU A 506 -1.10 -14.15 20.19
N ALA A 507 -0.32 -14.49 21.20
CA ALA A 507 -0.52 -14.04 22.58
C ALA A 507 0.13 -12.68 22.87
N PHE A 508 0.94 -12.13 21.94
CA PHE A 508 1.55 -10.81 22.12
C PHE A 508 0.47 -9.76 22.39
N PRO A 509 0.75 -8.82 23.31
CA PRO A 509 -0.23 -7.86 23.72
C PRO A 509 -0.56 -6.93 22.57
N CYS A 510 -1.86 -6.76 22.33
CA CYS A 510 -2.40 -5.76 21.42
C CYS A 510 -3.37 -4.91 22.24
N PRO A 511 -2.89 -3.87 22.92
CA PRO A 511 -3.73 -3.07 23.80
C PRO A 511 -4.78 -2.32 22.96
N PRO A 512 -6.04 -2.24 23.40
CA PRO A 512 -6.81 -1.01 23.21
C PRO A 512 -6.40 -0.02 24.30
N LEU A 513 -6.20 1.24 23.94
CA LEU A 513 -5.62 2.26 24.82
C LEU A 513 -6.57 2.82 25.90
N ASP A 514 -7.80 2.33 25.99
CA ASP A 514 -8.74 2.72 27.05
C ASP A 514 -9.21 1.49 27.86
N ALA A 515 -8.64 1.32 29.06
CA ALA A 515 -9.07 0.31 30.04
C ALA A 515 -10.56 0.42 30.42
N GLN A 516 -11.22 1.54 30.08
CA GLN A 516 -12.63 1.83 30.38
C GLN A 516 -13.63 1.07 29.49
N ASN A 517 -13.26 0.65 28.28
CA ASN A 517 -14.20 0.09 27.28
C ASN A 517 -14.19 -1.44 27.17
N ASN A 518 -13.35 -2.12 27.93
CA ASN A 518 -13.03 -3.53 27.72
C ASN A 518 -13.79 -4.51 28.63
N ILE A 519 -15.10 -4.28 28.80
CA ILE A 519 -16.02 -5.36 29.13
C ILE A 519 -17.05 -5.46 28.00
N PRO A 520 -17.26 -6.65 27.39
CA PRO A 520 -17.96 -6.80 26.13
C PRO A 520 -19.31 -6.07 26.06
N THR A 521 -19.42 -5.15 25.10
CA THR A 521 -20.68 -4.65 24.55
C THR A 521 -20.66 -4.86 23.02
N SER A 522 -21.77 -5.34 22.45
CA SER A 522 -21.90 -5.80 21.05
C SER A 522 -21.96 -4.64 20.02
N PRO A 523 -21.60 -4.83 18.71
CA PRO A 523 -21.33 -3.73 17.77
C PRO A 523 -22.51 -3.32 16.85
N PHE A 524 -22.53 -2.04 16.39
CA PHE A 524 -23.23 -1.55 15.17
C PHE A 524 -22.52 -0.31 14.54
N LEU A 525 -22.79 -0.08 13.23
CA LEU A 525 -22.02 0.53 12.11
C LEU A 525 -21.71 2.06 11.98
N SER A 526 -20.62 2.32 11.21
CA SER A 526 -20.28 3.32 10.14
C SER A 526 -20.99 4.67 9.91
N LEU A 527 -20.20 5.75 9.67
CA LEU A 527 -20.34 6.75 8.57
C LEU A 527 -19.21 7.83 8.63
N PHE A 528 -18.21 7.88 7.73
CA PHE A 528 -17.35 9.08 7.52
C PHE A 528 -16.55 8.99 6.22
N LEU A 529 -17.13 9.41 5.09
CA LEU A 529 -16.43 9.52 3.81
C LEU A 529 -17.02 10.68 2.99
N PHE A 530 -16.72 11.94 3.36
CA PHE A 530 -17.10 13.10 2.53
C PHE A 530 -16.18 14.35 2.63
N CYS A 531 -15.09 14.35 3.42
CA CYS A 531 -14.26 15.56 3.63
C CYS A 531 -12.95 15.65 2.80
N PHE A 532 -12.61 14.70 1.93
CA PHE A 532 -11.25 14.62 1.38
C PHE A 532 -10.95 15.43 0.10
N ILE A 533 -11.93 16.09 -0.53
CA ILE A 533 -11.73 16.66 -1.88
C ILE A 533 -11.26 18.13 -1.87
N PHE A 534 -11.33 18.87 -0.76
CA PHE A 534 -11.09 20.32 -0.79
C PHE A 534 -9.65 20.78 -0.47
N ILE A 535 -8.74 19.90 -0.05
CA ILE A 535 -7.38 20.29 0.41
C ILE A 535 -6.31 20.13 -0.69
N PHE A 536 -6.62 19.49 -1.81
CA PHE A 536 -5.60 19.07 -2.79
C PHE A 536 -5.08 20.18 -3.74
N LEU A 537 -5.63 21.40 -3.72
CA LEU A 537 -5.33 22.45 -4.70
C LEU A 537 -4.29 23.51 -4.29
N LEU A 538 -3.60 23.39 -3.15
CA LEU A 538 -2.70 24.45 -2.64
C LEU A 538 -1.19 24.13 -2.56
N TYR A 539 -0.69 22.99 -3.05
CA TYR A 539 0.72 22.60 -2.88
C TYR A 539 1.48 22.38 -4.21
N LEU A 540 1.88 23.45 -4.91
CA LEU A 540 2.86 23.39 -6.02
C LEU A 540 3.78 24.63 -6.05
N LYS A 541 4.99 24.51 -5.46
CA LYS A 541 6.26 25.25 -5.74
C LYS A 541 7.40 24.60 -4.94
N ASP A 542 8.62 24.51 -5.47
CA ASP A 542 9.81 23.88 -4.85
C ASP A 542 10.35 24.58 -3.57
N GLY A 543 9.63 25.59 -3.08
CA GLY A 543 9.99 26.37 -1.88
C GLY A 543 11.20 27.30 -2.03
N LYS A 544 11.76 27.54 -3.23
CA LYS A 544 13.06 28.25 -3.38
C LYS A 544 13.09 29.46 -4.35
N GLY A 545 11.95 30.03 -4.74
CA GLY A 545 11.85 31.40 -5.28
C GLY A 545 12.18 31.66 -6.76
N PHE A 546 13.35 31.25 -7.29
CA PHE A 546 13.80 31.48 -8.68
C PHE A 546 14.40 30.23 -9.33
N LEU A 547 14.43 30.11 -10.64
CA LEU A 547 14.70 28.88 -11.38
C LEU A 547 16.12 28.86 -12.01
N LYS A 548 16.73 27.67 -12.21
CA LYS A 548 18.08 27.54 -12.80
C LYS A 548 18.04 27.99 -14.27
N GLY A 549 18.83 28.98 -14.62
CA GLY A 549 18.95 29.60 -15.94
C GLY A 549 18.04 30.83 -16.13
N GLU A 550 17.26 31.20 -15.11
CA GLU A 550 16.42 32.40 -15.11
C GLU A 550 17.27 33.67 -15.06
N LEU A 551 16.87 34.68 -15.85
CA LEU A 551 17.47 36.01 -15.81
C LEU A 551 16.92 36.77 -14.60
N VAL A 552 17.81 37.40 -13.83
CA VAL A 552 17.46 38.08 -12.59
C VAL A 552 18.23 39.39 -12.44
N TRP A 553 17.66 40.31 -11.66
CA TRP A 553 18.38 41.46 -11.10
C TRP A 553 18.80 41.11 -9.68
N GLY A 554 20.06 41.33 -9.34
CA GLY A 554 20.54 41.13 -7.99
C GLY A 554 21.10 42.38 -7.36
N LYS A 555 20.92 42.50 -6.05
CA LYS A 555 21.46 43.60 -5.25
C LYS A 555 22.57 43.09 -4.34
N LEU A 556 23.81 43.29 -4.74
CA LEU A 556 24.97 43.04 -3.89
C LEU A 556 25.16 44.20 -2.90
N LYS A 557 25.53 43.87 -1.67
CA LYS A 557 25.73 44.87 -0.60
C LYS A 557 26.84 45.85 -1.03
N GLY A 558 26.48 47.13 -1.19
CA GLY A 558 27.40 48.19 -1.63
C GLY A 558 27.40 48.50 -3.13
N PHE A 559 26.62 47.78 -3.96
CA PHE A 559 26.53 47.99 -5.40
C PHE A 559 25.09 48.34 -5.84
N SER A 560 24.97 48.95 -7.02
CA SER A 560 23.67 49.13 -7.68
C SER A 560 23.07 47.78 -8.08
N TRP A 561 21.76 47.73 -8.35
CA TRP A 561 21.15 46.54 -8.96
C TRP A 561 21.88 46.18 -10.25
N TRP A 562 22.27 44.91 -10.38
CA TRP A 562 23.03 44.43 -11.52
C TRP A 562 22.39 43.16 -12.11
N PRO A 563 22.41 42.97 -13.43
CA PRO A 563 21.77 41.83 -14.07
C PRO A 563 22.68 40.59 -14.02
N GLY A 564 22.07 39.42 -13.81
CA GLY A 564 22.75 38.14 -13.75
C GLY A 564 21.84 36.96 -14.14
N MET A 565 22.42 35.77 -14.27
CA MET A 565 21.71 34.54 -14.59
C MET A 565 21.90 33.50 -13.49
N VAL A 566 20.82 32.85 -13.06
CA VAL A 566 20.87 31.80 -12.05
C VAL A 566 21.56 30.56 -12.63
N MET A 567 22.60 30.05 -11.98
CA MET A 567 23.40 28.92 -12.43
C MET A 567 23.23 27.69 -11.55
N ALA A 568 23.53 26.52 -12.10
CA ALA A 568 23.59 25.30 -11.30
C ALA A 568 24.66 25.41 -10.20
N TRP A 569 24.34 24.79 -9.07
CA TRP A 569 25.30 24.51 -8.03
C TRP A 569 26.27 23.43 -8.53
N LYS A 570 27.57 23.59 -8.25
CA LYS A 570 28.60 22.62 -8.64
C LYS A 570 28.65 21.38 -7.70
N THR A 571 27.88 21.37 -6.62
CA THR A 571 27.85 20.34 -5.55
C THR A 571 26.51 19.61 -5.50
N LYS A 572 26.48 18.36 -4.97
CA LYS A 572 25.29 17.48 -4.92
C LYS A 572 24.12 18.01 -4.08
N SER A 573 24.28 19.09 -3.31
CA SER A 573 23.20 19.77 -2.59
C SER A 573 23.32 21.31 -2.68
N SER A 574 22.18 22.00 -2.71
CA SER A 574 22.06 23.47 -2.75
C SER A 574 21.42 24.02 -1.47
N PRO A 575 21.90 25.14 -0.91
CA PRO A 575 21.30 25.77 0.28
C PRO A 575 19.84 26.23 0.03
N PRO A 576 18.92 26.08 1.01
CA PRO A 576 17.57 26.67 0.95
C PRO A 576 17.64 28.20 0.87
N GLY A 577 16.77 28.85 0.09
CA GLY A 577 16.68 30.32 0.02
C GLY A 577 17.84 31.04 -0.70
N MET A 578 18.81 30.32 -1.28
CA MET A 578 19.92 30.92 -2.03
C MET A 578 19.97 30.47 -3.49
N ARG A 579 20.55 31.36 -4.31
CA ARG A 579 20.85 31.13 -5.71
C ARG A 579 22.28 31.52 -6.01
N ARG A 580 22.96 30.66 -6.78
CA ARG A 580 24.24 30.98 -7.40
C ARG A 580 23.94 31.72 -8.70
N VAL A 581 24.45 32.93 -8.84
CA VAL A 581 24.17 33.82 -9.98
C VAL A 581 25.48 34.20 -10.64
N GLU A 582 25.54 34.12 -11.96
CA GLU A 582 26.64 34.64 -12.78
C GLU A 582 26.26 36.04 -13.29
N TRP A 583 27.13 37.03 -13.09
CA TRP A 583 26.87 38.41 -13.46
C TRP A 583 27.33 38.71 -14.89
N PHE A 584 26.52 39.49 -15.61
CA PHE A 584 26.87 39.91 -16.96
C PHE A 584 27.89 41.06 -16.92
N GLY A 585 28.92 40.97 -17.79
CA GLY A 585 29.97 41.97 -17.96
C GLY A 585 31.35 41.49 -17.51
N ASP A 586 31.46 40.89 -16.32
CA ASP A 586 32.72 40.40 -15.75
C ASP A 586 32.78 38.86 -15.61
N GLY A 587 31.66 38.14 -15.81
CA GLY A 587 31.59 36.68 -15.73
C GLY A 587 31.75 36.13 -14.30
N MET A 588 31.63 37.00 -13.30
CA MET A 588 31.83 36.63 -11.90
C MET A 588 30.59 35.95 -11.32
N PHE A 589 30.80 34.97 -10.44
CA PHE A 589 29.72 34.27 -9.76
C PHE A 589 29.53 34.82 -8.34
N SER A 590 28.29 34.90 -7.88
CA SER A 590 27.97 35.19 -6.48
C SER A 590 26.84 34.32 -5.98
N GLU A 591 26.87 34.02 -4.70
CA GLU A 591 25.79 33.34 -4.00
C GLU A 591 24.94 34.41 -3.32
N ILE A 592 23.68 34.52 -3.71
CA ILE A 592 22.76 35.58 -3.29
C ILE A 592 21.46 34.97 -2.77
N ASN A 593 20.93 35.54 -1.69
CA ASN A 593 19.63 35.16 -1.15
C ASN A 593 18.52 35.52 -2.15
N THR A 594 17.47 34.69 -2.24
CA THR A 594 16.29 34.94 -3.07
C THR A 594 15.63 36.30 -2.80
N GLU A 595 15.72 36.84 -1.58
CA GLU A 595 15.22 38.17 -1.24
C GLU A 595 16.04 39.30 -1.87
N GLY A 596 17.32 39.04 -2.19
CA GLY A 596 18.21 39.97 -2.89
C GLY A 596 18.07 39.90 -4.42
N LEU A 597 17.15 39.09 -4.91
CA LEU A 597 16.87 38.89 -6.33
C LEU A 597 15.50 39.42 -6.72
N LEU A 598 15.43 39.98 -7.92
CA LEU A 598 14.19 40.39 -8.58
C LEU A 598 14.14 39.76 -9.97
N PRO A 599 12.93 39.47 -10.49
CA PRO A 599 12.79 38.98 -11.85
C PRO A 599 13.34 40.01 -12.86
N PHE A 600 13.92 39.54 -13.97
CA PHE A 600 14.50 40.44 -14.99
C PHE A 600 13.53 41.49 -15.55
N ASN A 601 12.23 41.19 -15.52
CA ASN A 601 11.16 42.09 -15.95
C ASN A 601 11.05 43.39 -15.13
N ALA A 602 11.68 43.46 -13.95
CA ALA A 602 11.75 44.67 -13.11
C ALA A 602 12.73 45.72 -13.67
N PHE A 603 12.97 45.73 -14.97
CA PHE A 603 13.96 46.54 -15.67
C PHE A 603 13.85 48.03 -15.35
N THR A 604 12.63 48.60 -15.43
CA THR A 604 12.37 50.02 -15.12
C THR A 604 12.67 50.41 -13.67
N ARG A 605 12.62 49.45 -12.74
CA ARG A 605 12.93 49.65 -11.31
C ARG A 605 14.42 49.48 -11.01
N CYS A 606 15.10 48.60 -11.73
CA CYS A 606 16.47 48.18 -11.42
C CYS A 606 17.54 48.86 -12.28
N PHE A 607 17.19 49.32 -13.49
CA PHE A 607 18.14 49.92 -14.42
C PHE A 607 18.57 51.34 -14.01
N CYS A 608 19.88 51.56 -13.88
CA CYS A 608 20.46 52.87 -13.54
C CYS A 608 21.32 53.40 -14.69
N LYS A 609 20.88 54.49 -15.34
CA LYS A 609 21.60 55.14 -16.46
C LYS A 609 23.02 55.57 -16.08
N ASN A 610 23.24 56.06 -14.86
CA ASN A 610 24.54 56.57 -14.41
C ASN A 610 25.55 55.45 -14.12
N SER A 611 25.10 54.35 -13.49
CA SER A 611 25.95 53.17 -13.24
C SER A 611 26.33 52.47 -14.54
N PHE A 612 25.42 52.46 -15.52
CA PHE A 612 25.68 51.94 -16.86
C PHE A 612 26.70 52.83 -17.62
N ALA A 613 26.52 54.16 -17.60
CA ALA A 613 27.42 55.10 -18.27
C ALA A 613 28.86 55.09 -17.70
N SER A 614 29.03 54.99 -16.38
CA SER A 614 30.36 54.91 -15.74
C SER A 614 31.12 53.63 -16.08
N PHE A 615 30.41 52.52 -16.29
CA PHE A 615 31.01 51.25 -16.70
C PHE A 615 31.42 51.28 -18.19
N VAL A 616 30.63 51.93 -19.05
CA VAL A 616 30.92 52.16 -20.48
C VAL A 616 32.20 52.98 -20.66
N SER A 617 32.45 53.97 -19.80
CA SER A 617 33.71 54.74 -19.84
C SER A 617 34.95 53.91 -19.46
N HIS A 618 34.82 52.90 -18.60
CA HIS A 618 35.92 52.06 -18.13
C HIS A 618 36.31 50.94 -19.11
N THR A 619 35.38 50.53 -19.99
CA THR A 619 35.53 49.35 -20.86
C THR A 619 35.80 49.69 -22.33
N LYS A 620 36.00 50.97 -22.67
CA LYS A 620 36.47 51.44 -24.00
C LYS A 620 37.78 50.79 -24.51
N HIS A 621 38.46 49.99 -23.70
CA HIS A 621 39.75 49.37 -24.00
C HIS A 621 39.71 47.83 -24.08
N ALA A 622 38.54 47.18 -24.04
CA ALA A 622 38.39 45.73 -24.21
C ALA A 622 37.59 45.42 -25.49
N PRO A 623 38.22 44.92 -26.57
CA PRO A 623 37.55 44.70 -27.87
C PRO A 623 36.42 43.66 -27.84
N ASP A 624 36.40 42.79 -26.84
CA ASP A 624 35.49 41.64 -26.75
C ASP A 624 34.40 41.79 -25.67
N CYS A 625 34.35 42.92 -24.97
CA CYS A 625 33.37 43.14 -23.90
C CYS A 625 32.12 43.81 -24.49
N ASP A 626 31.28 43.03 -25.18
CA ASP A 626 30.08 43.53 -25.85
C ASP A 626 29.03 43.93 -24.81
N HIS A 627 28.78 45.23 -24.70
CA HIS A 627 27.95 45.88 -23.69
C HIS A 627 26.46 45.48 -23.73
N SER A 628 26.05 44.58 -24.62
CA SER A 628 24.66 44.22 -24.90
C SER A 628 24.24 42.82 -24.40
N CYS A 629 25.16 42.00 -23.89
CA CYS A 629 24.97 40.55 -23.76
C CYS A 629 23.73 40.10 -22.96
N ASN A 630 23.29 40.84 -21.94
CA ASN A 630 22.06 40.50 -21.19
C ASN A 630 20.77 40.86 -21.95
N LEU A 631 20.70 42.03 -22.57
CA LEU A 631 19.57 42.49 -23.38
C LEU A 631 19.56 41.75 -24.73
N GLN A 632 20.71 41.32 -25.23
CA GLN A 632 20.85 40.51 -26.43
C GLN A 632 20.42 39.07 -26.18
N LEU A 633 20.81 38.47 -25.05
CA LEU A 633 20.29 37.17 -24.62
C LEU A 633 18.79 37.22 -24.30
N ALA A 634 18.32 38.31 -23.69
CA ALA A 634 16.88 38.53 -23.49
C ALA A 634 16.15 38.69 -24.84
N ALA A 635 16.72 39.43 -25.79
CA ALA A 635 16.17 39.58 -27.13
C ALA A 635 16.17 38.25 -27.90
N GLU A 636 17.23 37.45 -27.80
CA GLU A 636 17.32 36.11 -28.37
C GLU A 636 16.23 35.19 -27.81
N ARG A 637 16.08 35.11 -26.48
CA ARG A 637 15.02 34.29 -25.83
C ARG A 637 13.61 34.78 -26.20
N CYS A 638 13.43 36.09 -26.36
CA CYS A 638 12.17 36.71 -26.79
C CYS A 638 11.94 36.65 -28.31
N GLY A 639 12.93 36.27 -29.12
CA GLY A 639 12.87 36.29 -30.58
C GLY A 639 12.83 37.69 -31.22
N LYS A 640 13.39 38.71 -30.56
CA LYS A 640 13.45 40.11 -31.01
C LYS A 640 14.77 40.39 -31.73
N SER A 641 14.72 41.06 -32.89
CA SER A 641 15.89 41.56 -33.63
C SER A 641 15.85 43.09 -33.77
N PHE A 642 17.02 43.70 -34.00
CA PHE A 642 17.21 45.17 -34.07
C PHE A 642 17.86 45.61 -35.40
N SER A 643 17.39 45.06 -36.52
CA SER A 643 17.92 45.34 -37.86
C SER A 643 17.91 46.83 -38.26
N ASP A 644 17.04 47.63 -37.64
CA ASP A 644 16.88 49.08 -37.89
C ASP A 644 18.08 49.93 -37.41
N ALA A 645 19.01 49.30 -36.69
CA ALA A 645 20.26 49.91 -36.25
C ALA A 645 21.32 50.03 -37.35
N GLU A 646 21.16 49.33 -38.49
CA GLU A 646 22.09 49.37 -39.64
C GLU A 646 23.57 49.14 -39.27
N GLY A 647 23.84 48.29 -38.25
CA GLY A 647 25.19 47.99 -37.78
C GLY A 647 25.83 49.07 -36.90
N ASN A 648 25.12 50.16 -36.59
CA ASN A 648 25.56 51.14 -35.61
C ASN A 648 25.22 50.65 -34.19
N LYS A 649 26.25 50.21 -33.45
CA LYS A 649 26.13 49.68 -32.08
C LYS A 649 25.50 50.64 -31.08
N GLU A 650 25.71 51.95 -31.24
CA GLU A 650 25.13 52.95 -30.33
C GLU A 650 23.61 53.10 -30.58
N LYS A 651 23.21 53.08 -31.85
CA LYS A 651 21.79 53.08 -32.26
C LYS A 651 21.09 51.79 -31.86
N GLU A 652 21.74 50.64 -32.00
CA GLU A 652 21.24 49.32 -31.59
C GLU A 652 20.95 49.28 -30.08
N LEU A 653 21.90 49.77 -29.28
CA LEU A 653 21.75 49.85 -27.83
C LEU A 653 20.59 50.76 -27.41
N ILE A 654 20.39 51.89 -28.08
CA ILE A 654 19.24 52.78 -27.83
C ILE A 654 17.91 52.05 -28.13
N LEU A 655 17.84 51.29 -29.23
CA LEU A 655 16.65 50.51 -29.59
C LEU A 655 16.37 49.38 -28.59
N MET A 656 17.40 48.68 -28.12
CA MET A 656 17.28 47.65 -27.08
C MET A 656 16.79 48.22 -25.75
N LEU A 657 17.29 49.40 -25.37
CA LEU A 657 16.86 50.09 -24.16
C LEU A 657 15.41 50.55 -24.27
N ASN A 658 14.99 51.12 -25.40
CA ASN A 658 13.60 51.51 -25.61
C ASN A 658 12.68 50.28 -25.55
N TRP A 659 13.05 49.18 -26.21
CA TRP A 659 12.33 47.91 -26.15
C TRP A 659 12.16 47.35 -24.73
N ALA A 660 13.21 47.44 -23.91
CA ALA A 660 13.15 47.02 -22.51
C ALA A 660 12.25 47.92 -21.65
N HIS A 661 12.21 49.23 -21.92
CA HIS A 661 11.29 50.16 -21.23
C HIS A 661 9.83 50.00 -21.69
N GLU A 662 9.61 49.52 -22.91
CA GLU A 662 8.28 49.19 -23.46
C GLU A 662 7.77 47.81 -23.03
N GLY A 663 8.46 47.12 -22.11
CA GLY A 663 7.98 45.88 -21.51
C GLY A 663 8.30 44.61 -22.30
N PHE A 664 9.31 44.64 -23.18
CA PHE A 664 9.85 43.45 -23.87
C PHE A 664 8.90 42.78 -24.87
N LEU A 665 8.08 43.56 -25.57
CA LEU A 665 7.13 43.07 -26.58
C LEU A 665 7.83 42.47 -27.82
N PRO A 666 7.33 41.37 -28.43
CA PRO A 666 5.96 40.85 -28.32
C PRO A 666 5.71 39.79 -27.25
N LYS A 667 6.71 39.03 -26.79
CA LYS A 667 6.53 37.95 -25.80
C LYS A 667 6.44 38.44 -24.36
N GLY A 668 6.92 39.65 -24.07
CA GLY A 668 6.90 40.20 -22.72
C GLY A 668 7.76 39.41 -21.71
N PRO A 669 7.51 39.59 -20.40
CA PRO A 669 8.29 39.00 -19.31
C PRO A 669 8.43 37.47 -19.30
N GLU A 670 7.48 36.77 -19.94
CA GLU A 670 7.44 35.30 -19.98
C GLU A 670 8.50 34.73 -20.93
N GLY A 671 9.04 35.55 -21.84
CA GLY A 671 10.10 35.16 -22.76
C GLY A 671 11.47 34.95 -22.12
N PHE A 672 11.66 35.22 -20.82
CA PHE A 672 12.98 35.15 -20.16
C PHE A 672 13.34 33.79 -19.56
N LEU A 673 12.40 32.85 -19.50
CA LEU A 673 12.63 31.55 -18.89
C LEU A 673 13.76 30.76 -19.60
N PRO A 674 14.58 30.01 -18.86
CA PRO A 674 15.63 29.21 -19.45
C PRO A 674 15.06 28.09 -20.32
N PRO A 675 15.70 27.74 -21.45
CA PRO A 675 15.34 26.54 -22.19
C PRO A 675 15.60 25.31 -21.31
N GLY A 676 14.53 24.66 -20.84
CA GLY A 676 14.60 23.40 -20.07
C GLY A 676 14.04 23.38 -18.64
N MET A 677 13.22 24.35 -18.20
CA MET A 677 12.54 24.31 -16.88
C MET A 677 11.01 24.13 -16.97
N SER A 678 10.59 23.42 -18.00
CA SER A 678 9.24 22.93 -18.26
C SER A 678 9.14 21.41 -18.04
N ASP A 679 10.06 20.82 -17.27
CA ASP A 679 10.28 19.38 -17.33
C ASP A 679 9.38 18.63 -16.33
N VAL A 680 8.32 18.05 -16.87
CA VAL A 680 7.29 17.18 -16.27
C VAL A 680 7.84 15.96 -15.48
N ILE A 681 9.16 15.80 -15.42
CA ILE A 681 9.88 14.63 -14.92
C ILE A 681 9.71 14.40 -13.40
N TYR A 682 9.39 15.44 -12.62
CA TYR A 682 9.31 15.34 -11.15
C TYR A 682 7.92 15.08 -10.58
N PHE A 683 6.89 14.99 -11.43
CA PHE A 683 5.52 14.75 -11.01
C PHE A 683 4.95 13.52 -11.70
N CYS A 684 3.98 12.89 -11.04
CA CYS A 684 3.22 11.82 -11.63
C CYS A 684 2.38 12.40 -12.77
N LEU A 685 2.69 12.04 -14.01
CA LEU A 685 1.96 12.47 -15.21
C LEU A 685 0.47 12.16 -15.14
N SER A 686 0.11 11.09 -14.44
CA SER A 686 -1.27 10.61 -14.38
C SER A 686 -2.11 11.29 -13.29
N CYS A 687 -1.56 11.58 -12.11
CA CYS A 687 -2.32 12.13 -10.98
C CYS A 687 -1.74 13.39 -10.31
N GLY A 688 -0.56 13.85 -10.76
CA GLY A 688 0.07 15.07 -10.27
C GLY A 688 0.84 14.96 -8.94
N THR A 689 0.88 13.80 -8.29
CA THR A 689 1.65 13.63 -7.03
C THR A 689 3.16 13.78 -7.23
N SER A 690 3.87 14.23 -6.20
CA SER A 690 5.33 14.28 -6.15
C SER A 690 5.99 12.99 -5.65
N GLU A 691 5.20 12.03 -5.17
CA GLU A 691 5.70 10.71 -4.73
C GLU A 691 5.89 9.79 -5.93
N ILE A 692 7.09 9.81 -6.51
CA ILE A 692 7.43 9.10 -7.74
C ILE A 692 8.10 7.76 -7.45
N GLU A 693 7.69 6.72 -8.18
CA GLU A 693 8.23 5.37 -8.09
C GLU A 693 9.03 5.01 -9.36
N VAL A 694 8.47 5.27 -10.55
CA VAL A 694 9.10 4.96 -11.84
C VAL A 694 8.89 6.07 -12.85
N GLN A 695 9.73 6.12 -13.89
CA GLN A 695 9.51 7.01 -15.02
C GLN A 695 8.33 6.53 -15.86
N HIS A 696 7.54 7.47 -16.40
CA HIS A 696 6.46 7.13 -17.32
C HIS A 696 7.07 6.53 -18.60
N PRO A 697 6.61 5.35 -19.07
CA PRO A 697 7.29 4.62 -20.14
C PRO A 697 7.14 5.29 -21.52
N LEU A 698 6.00 5.94 -21.78
CA LEU A 698 5.71 6.58 -23.08
C LEU A 698 6.15 8.05 -23.16
N PHE A 699 5.75 8.89 -22.20
CA PHE A 699 5.99 10.34 -22.21
C PHE A 699 7.06 10.77 -21.21
N GLU A 700 7.67 11.93 -21.46
CA GLU A 700 8.62 12.57 -20.54
C GLU A 700 7.89 12.98 -19.26
N GLY A 701 8.24 12.32 -18.16
CA GLY A 701 7.52 12.41 -16.90
C GLY A 701 7.67 11.14 -16.07
N SER A 702 6.88 11.05 -15.00
CA SER A 702 6.99 10.02 -13.97
C SER A 702 5.62 9.44 -13.56
N LEU A 703 5.63 8.33 -12.81
CA LEU A 703 4.46 7.65 -12.25
C LEU A 703 4.68 7.33 -10.76
N CYS A 704 3.66 7.52 -9.93
CA CYS A 704 3.64 7.02 -8.55
C CYS A 704 3.28 5.52 -8.50
N LEU A 705 3.45 4.87 -7.34
CA LEU A 705 3.17 3.44 -7.18
C LEU A 705 1.76 3.05 -7.65
N LYS A 706 0.73 3.76 -7.21
CA LYS A 706 -0.66 3.50 -7.61
C LYS A 706 -0.89 3.66 -9.12
N CYS A 707 -0.29 4.68 -9.73
CA CYS A 707 -0.44 4.91 -11.17
C CYS A 707 0.35 3.90 -11.99
N LYS A 708 1.50 3.42 -11.50
CA LYS A 708 2.26 2.31 -12.08
C LYS A 708 1.44 1.02 -12.10
N GLU A 709 0.77 0.67 -11.00
CA GLU A 709 -0.11 -0.50 -10.93
C GLU A 709 -1.27 -0.39 -11.91
N ASN A 710 -1.97 0.77 -11.91
CA ASN A 710 -3.06 1.03 -12.85
C ASN A 710 -2.60 0.96 -14.31
N PHE A 711 -1.43 1.53 -14.63
CA PHE A 711 -0.85 1.52 -15.97
C PHE A 711 -0.52 0.09 -16.44
N THR A 712 -0.02 -0.75 -15.52
CA THR A 712 0.30 -2.16 -15.81
C THR A 712 -0.95 -2.96 -16.16
N GLU A 713 -2.08 -2.67 -15.52
CA GLU A 713 -3.35 -3.36 -15.76
C GLU A 713 -4.03 -2.91 -17.06
N THR A 714 -3.97 -1.61 -17.36
CA THR A 714 -4.92 -0.98 -18.31
C THR A 714 -4.33 -0.58 -19.66
N LEU A 715 -3.00 -0.46 -19.82
CA LEU A 715 -2.40 0.02 -21.07
C LEU A 715 -2.83 -0.77 -22.31
N TYR A 716 -2.92 -2.10 -22.19
CA TYR A 716 -3.28 -3.00 -23.29
C TYR A 716 -4.73 -3.47 -23.21
N ARG A 717 -5.62 -2.63 -22.65
CA ARG A 717 -7.06 -2.84 -22.72
C ARG A 717 -7.64 -2.09 -23.90
N TYR A 718 -8.51 -2.78 -24.64
CA TYR A 718 -9.14 -2.28 -25.84
C TYR A 718 -10.63 -2.56 -25.78
N ASP A 719 -11.42 -1.60 -26.24
CA ASP A 719 -12.87 -1.73 -26.37
C ASP A 719 -13.24 -2.41 -27.71
N GLU A 720 -14.53 -2.65 -27.92
CA GLU A 720 -15.05 -3.32 -29.12
C GLU A 720 -14.78 -2.53 -30.41
N ASP A 721 -14.57 -1.21 -30.32
CA ASP A 721 -14.19 -0.35 -31.44
C ASP A 721 -12.71 -0.51 -31.85
N GLY A 722 -11.95 -1.32 -31.11
CA GLY A 722 -10.54 -1.59 -31.36
C GLY A 722 -9.57 -0.56 -30.77
N TYR A 723 -10.06 0.54 -30.18
CA TYR A 723 -9.24 1.55 -29.50
C TYR A 723 -9.00 1.20 -28.04
N GLN A 724 -8.00 1.84 -27.44
CA GLN A 724 -7.71 1.69 -26.00
C GLN A 724 -8.90 2.16 -25.17
N SER A 725 -9.29 1.36 -24.17
CA SER A 725 -10.39 1.67 -23.25
C SER A 725 -10.12 2.89 -22.37
N TYR A 726 -8.84 3.23 -22.17
CA TYR A 726 -8.41 4.30 -21.28
C TYR A 726 -7.34 5.16 -21.96
N CYS A 727 -7.23 6.41 -21.50
CA CYS A 727 -6.22 7.35 -21.98
C CYS A 727 -4.80 6.76 -21.92
N THR A 728 -4.05 6.91 -23.02
CA THR A 728 -2.66 6.46 -23.15
C THR A 728 -1.70 7.07 -22.10
N VAL A 729 -2.04 8.24 -21.53
CA VAL A 729 -1.19 8.96 -20.56
C VAL A 729 -1.52 8.60 -19.12
N CYS A 730 -2.78 8.75 -18.71
CA CYS A 730 -3.17 8.57 -17.31
C CYS A 730 -3.79 7.21 -17.00
N CYS A 731 -4.07 6.40 -18.04
CA CYS A 731 -4.77 5.12 -17.88
C CYS A 731 -6.13 5.29 -17.15
N ALA A 732 -6.78 6.43 -17.41
CA ALA A 732 -8.06 6.84 -16.86
C ALA A 732 -8.78 7.76 -17.87
N GLY A 733 -9.80 8.47 -17.41
CA GLY A 733 -10.54 9.45 -18.20
C GLY A 733 -11.92 8.96 -18.62
N LEU A 734 -12.91 9.83 -18.48
CA LEU A 734 -14.30 9.54 -18.86
C LEU A 734 -14.60 9.94 -20.30
N GLU A 735 -13.89 10.94 -20.82
CA GLU A 735 -14.05 11.47 -22.18
C GLU A 735 -12.69 11.46 -22.86
N VAL A 736 -12.58 10.77 -23.99
CA VAL A 736 -11.34 10.59 -24.75
C VAL A 736 -11.52 10.98 -26.21
N ILE A 737 -10.43 11.38 -26.86
CA ILE A 737 -10.35 11.57 -28.31
C ILE A 737 -9.49 10.47 -28.92
N LEU A 738 -9.96 9.89 -30.02
CA LEU A 738 -9.34 8.77 -30.71
C LEU A 738 -8.33 9.26 -31.75
N CYS A 739 -7.24 8.51 -31.94
CA CYS A 739 -6.31 8.77 -33.02
C CYS A 739 -6.89 8.35 -34.37
N GLY A 740 -6.94 9.25 -35.34
CA GLY A 740 -7.35 8.97 -36.72
C GLY A 740 -6.23 8.43 -37.62
N ASN A 741 -5.02 8.18 -37.09
CA ASN A 741 -3.97 7.51 -37.88
C ASN A 741 -4.34 6.03 -38.07
N ALA A 742 -4.23 5.54 -39.30
CA ALA A 742 -4.46 4.13 -39.61
C ALA A 742 -3.56 3.25 -38.72
N SER A 743 -4.14 2.18 -38.17
CA SER A 743 -3.45 1.23 -37.30
C SER A 743 -2.91 1.78 -35.97
N CYS A 744 -3.33 2.98 -35.56
CA CYS A 744 -3.10 3.51 -34.22
C CYS A 744 -4.36 3.40 -33.35
N CYS A 745 -4.32 2.52 -32.35
CA CYS A 745 -5.45 2.28 -31.45
C CYS A 745 -5.43 3.15 -30.18
N ARG A 746 -4.78 4.31 -30.19
CA ARG A 746 -4.53 5.12 -28.96
C ARG A 746 -5.54 6.24 -28.78
N CYS A 747 -5.81 6.59 -27.53
CA CYS A 747 -6.76 7.64 -27.17
C CYS A 747 -6.22 8.53 -26.04
N PHE A 748 -6.68 9.79 -25.99
CA PHE A 748 -6.21 10.78 -25.01
C PHE A 748 -7.41 11.43 -24.33
N CYS A 749 -7.42 11.50 -22.99
CA CYS A 749 -8.54 12.11 -22.28
C CYS A 749 -8.49 13.64 -22.31
N LYS A 750 -9.66 14.24 -22.13
CA LYS A 750 -9.83 15.69 -21.98
C LYS A 750 -8.88 16.29 -20.97
N ASP A 751 -8.82 15.73 -19.77
CA ASP A 751 -8.00 16.26 -18.68
C ASP A 751 -6.52 16.27 -19.04
N CYS A 752 -5.99 15.19 -19.61
CA CYS A 752 -4.58 15.14 -20.02
C CYS A 752 -4.27 16.14 -21.12
N LEU A 753 -5.14 16.32 -22.10
CA LEU A 753 -4.93 17.30 -23.18
C LEU A 753 -5.02 18.73 -22.65
N ASP A 754 -6.04 19.05 -21.87
CA ASP A 754 -6.26 20.41 -21.37
C ASP A 754 -5.23 20.83 -20.30
N ILE A 755 -4.73 19.88 -19.51
CA ILE A 755 -3.72 20.16 -18.46
C ILE A 755 -2.30 20.13 -19.03
N LEU A 756 -1.95 19.10 -19.81
CA LEU A 756 -0.55 18.89 -20.24
C LEU A 756 -0.21 19.59 -21.55
N VAL A 757 -1.18 19.83 -22.43
CA VAL A 757 -0.94 20.58 -23.68
C VAL A 757 -1.36 22.03 -23.49
N GLY A 758 -2.61 22.26 -23.09
CA GLY A 758 -3.10 23.58 -22.71
C GLY A 758 -4.64 23.68 -22.71
N PRO A 759 -5.23 24.62 -21.97
CA PRO A 759 -6.69 24.70 -21.80
C PRO A 759 -7.45 24.81 -23.13
N GLY A 760 -8.51 24.01 -23.29
CA GLY A 760 -9.36 23.99 -24.48
C GLY A 760 -8.74 23.28 -25.68
N THR A 761 -7.67 22.50 -25.49
CA THR A 761 -7.06 21.69 -26.56
C THR A 761 -7.96 20.54 -26.96
N PHE A 762 -8.65 19.92 -26.00
CA PHE A 762 -9.56 18.82 -26.28
C PHE A 762 -10.69 19.23 -27.23
N ASP A 763 -11.35 20.35 -26.94
CA ASP A 763 -12.46 20.83 -27.78
C ASP A 763 -11.96 21.30 -29.15
N LYS A 764 -10.74 21.85 -29.27
CA LYS A 764 -10.13 22.14 -30.59
C LYS A 764 -9.95 20.88 -31.43
N PHE A 765 -9.51 19.78 -30.83
CA PHE A 765 -9.27 18.54 -31.58
C PHE A 765 -10.56 17.80 -31.93
N LYS A 766 -11.66 18.00 -31.18
CA LYS A 766 -12.98 17.47 -31.59
C LYS A 766 -13.40 17.94 -32.99
N ASP A 767 -13.02 19.16 -33.34
CA ASP A 767 -13.35 19.76 -34.65
C ASP A 767 -12.34 19.36 -35.74
N VAL A 768 -11.31 18.56 -35.43
CA VAL A 768 -10.26 18.12 -36.36
C VAL A 768 -10.42 16.64 -36.67
N ASP A 769 -10.81 16.32 -37.90
CA ASP A 769 -10.97 14.95 -38.38
C ASP A 769 -10.20 14.73 -39.72
N PRO A 770 -9.18 13.86 -39.80
CA PRO A 770 -8.64 13.01 -38.72
C PRO A 770 -7.56 13.71 -37.88
N TRP A 771 -7.74 13.73 -36.56
CA TRP A 771 -6.68 14.11 -35.61
C TRP A 771 -5.66 12.98 -35.47
N ASN A 772 -4.37 13.29 -35.53
CA ASN A 772 -3.31 12.30 -35.32
C ASN A 772 -2.68 12.52 -33.95
N CYS A 773 -2.57 11.47 -33.14
CA CYS A 773 -2.09 11.60 -31.78
C CYS A 773 -0.59 11.90 -31.70
N TYR A 774 -0.15 12.36 -30.53
CA TYR A 774 1.24 12.72 -30.25
C TYR A 774 2.25 11.57 -30.37
N MET A 775 1.79 10.31 -30.34
CA MET A 775 2.66 9.17 -30.63
C MET A 775 2.86 8.93 -32.14
N CYS A 776 1.88 9.31 -32.96
CA CYS A 776 1.96 9.20 -34.42
C CYS A 776 2.66 10.41 -35.06
N LYS A 777 2.48 11.60 -34.48
CA LYS A 777 3.14 12.83 -34.93
C LYS A 777 3.87 13.50 -33.75
N PRO A 778 5.04 12.99 -33.34
CA PRO A 778 5.80 13.56 -32.22
C PRO A 778 6.22 15.02 -32.45
N SER A 779 6.37 15.43 -33.71
CA SER A 779 6.65 16.83 -34.07
C SER A 779 5.52 17.81 -33.74
N GLN A 780 4.30 17.30 -33.53
CA GLN A 780 3.14 18.08 -33.12
C GLN A 780 2.96 18.11 -31.60
N CYS A 781 3.82 17.45 -30.82
CA CYS A 781 3.81 17.57 -29.36
C CYS A 781 3.95 19.04 -28.95
N GLU A 782 2.91 19.57 -28.30
CA GLU A 782 2.87 20.92 -27.77
C GLU A 782 2.73 20.90 -26.24
N GLY A 783 3.09 22.02 -25.61
CA GLY A 783 3.04 22.15 -24.15
C GLY A 783 4.04 21.22 -23.43
N ASN A 784 3.55 20.58 -22.38
CA ASN A 784 4.30 19.75 -21.45
C ASN A 784 4.24 18.25 -21.79
N LEU A 785 3.37 17.84 -22.72
CA LEU A 785 3.26 16.45 -23.14
C LEU A 785 4.26 16.12 -24.27
N LYS A 786 5.40 15.54 -23.90
CA LYS A 786 6.47 15.18 -24.86
C LYS A 786 6.67 13.67 -24.93
N LEU A 787 6.69 13.12 -26.14
CA LEU A 787 7.00 11.71 -26.36
C LEU A 787 8.48 11.45 -26.10
N ARG A 788 8.81 10.39 -25.35
CA ARG A 788 10.20 10.01 -25.12
C ARG A 788 10.84 9.46 -26.40
N PRO A 789 12.09 9.80 -26.74
CA PRO A 789 12.77 9.20 -27.88
C PRO A 789 12.96 7.66 -27.76
N ASP A 790 13.12 7.16 -26.54
CA ASP A 790 13.36 5.76 -26.19
C ASP A 790 12.08 4.98 -25.82
N TRP A 791 10.90 5.56 -26.05
CA TRP A 791 9.61 5.00 -25.59
C TRP A 791 9.37 3.56 -26.04
N SER A 792 9.79 3.22 -27.26
CA SER A 792 9.51 1.93 -27.91
C SER A 792 10.19 0.76 -27.23
N VAL A 793 11.33 0.99 -26.59
CA VAL A 793 12.08 0.04 -25.76
C VAL A 793 11.63 0.12 -24.31
N LYS A 794 11.47 1.34 -23.79
CA LYS A 794 11.17 1.59 -22.37
C LYS A 794 9.83 1.01 -21.92
N VAL A 795 8.83 1.03 -22.79
CA VAL A 795 7.55 0.37 -22.52
C VAL A 795 7.73 -1.14 -22.37
N GLN A 796 8.67 -1.75 -23.10
CA GLN A 796 8.92 -3.18 -22.99
C GLN A 796 9.66 -3.52 -21.71
N ASP A 797 10.66 -2.72 -21.33
CA ASP A 797 11.36 -2.84 -20.05
C ASP A 797 10.41 -2.70 -18.86
N PHE A 798 9.39 -1.84 -18.98
CA PHE A 798 8.36 -1.66 -17.94
C PHE A 798 7.57 -2.95 -17.67
N PHE A 799 7.38 -3.78 -18.70
CA PHE A 799 6.69 -5.07 -18.61
C PHE A 799 7.67 -6.26 -18.60
N ALA A 800 8.98 -6.01 -18.53
CA ALA A 800 9.98 -7.06 -18.53
C ALA A 800 9.85 -7.92 -17.27
N ASN A 801 9.95 -9.23 -17.48
CA ASN A 801 9.65 -10.22 -16.48
C ASN A 801 10.84 -10.38 -15.52
N ASN A 802 10.77 -9.78 -14.32
CA ASN A 802 11.76 -9.98 -13.25
C ASN A 802 11.50 -11.29 -12.47
N SER A 803 11.16 -12.38 -13.16
CA SER A 803 11.16 -13.69 -12.51
C SER A 803 12.61 -13.99 -12.10
N ALA A 804 12.86 -14.10 -10.79
CA ALA A 804 14.16 -14.44 -10.19
C ALA A 804 14.94 -15.44 -11.07
N PHE A 805 15.94 -14.95 -11.81
CA PHE A 805 16.44 -15.71 -12.96
C PHE A 805 17.49 -16.77 -12.57
N GLU A 806 17.18 -18.01 -12.98
CA GLU A 806 18.14 -19.05 -13.40
C GLU A 806 18.36 -19.08 -14.95
N PHE A 807 17.61 -18.30 -15.75
CA PHE A 807 17.68 -18.27 -17.23
C PHE A 807 17.99 -16.86 -17.80
N GLU A 808 18.49 -16.76 -19.04
CA GLU A 808 18.69 -15.46 -19.69
C GLU A 808 17.37 -14.91 -20.27
N PRO A 809 17.10 -13.59 -20.16
CA PRO A 809 15.89 -13.00 -20.72
C PRO A 809 15.89 -13.07 -22.26
N HIS A 810 14.75 -13.45 -22.86
CA HIS A 810 14.58 -13.47 -24.31
C HIS A 810 14.77 -12.08 -24.95
N ARG A 811 15.16 -12.08 -26.24
CA ARG A 811 15.26 -10.87 -27.06
C ARG A 811 13.97 -10.04 -26.98
N VAL A 812 14.09 -8.81 -26.50
CA VAL A 812 13.00 -7.83 -26.46
C VAL A 812 12.97 -7.05 -27.78
N TYR A 813 11.80 -6.95 -28.40
CA TYR A 813 11.61 -6.20 -29.65
C TYR A 813 11.01 -4.82 -29.38
N PRO A 814 11.55 -3.73 -29.94
CA PRO A 814 10.97 -2.40 -29.78
C PRO A 814 9.60 -2.30 -30.46
N SER A 815 8.70 -1.53 -29.85
CA SER A 815 7.37 -1.24 -30.40
C SER A 815 7.48 -0.52 -31.75
N ILE A 816 6.59 -0.83 -32.71
CA ILE A 816 6.65 -0.31 -34.07
C ILE A 816 5.70 0.90 -34.22
N PRO A 817 6.17 2.04 -34.78
CA PRO A 817 5.31 3.17 -35.13
C PRO A 817 4.14 2.78 -36.04
N ALA A 818 2.96 3.37 -35.85
CA ALA A 818 1.73 2.92 -36.52
C ALA A 818 1.82 2.89 -38.05
N ASP A 819 2.53 3.83 -38.65
CA ASP A 819 2.78 3.96 -40.10
C ASP A 819 3.68 2.85 -40.68
N GLN A 820 4.44 2.16 -39.84
CA GLN A 820 5.38 1.10 -40.24
C GLN A 820 4.88 -0.31 -39.91
N ARG A 821 3.70 -0.40 -39.28
CA ARG A 821 3.08 -1.68 -38.94
C ARG A 821 2.61 -2.36 -40.21
N ARG A 822 2.79 -3.68 -40.24
CA ARG A 822 2.38 -4.54 -41.36
C ARG A 822 1.42 -5.62 -40.87
N PRO A 823 0.62 -6.23 -41.77
CA PRO A 823 -0.30 -7.29 -41.37
C PRO A 823 0.46 -8.50 -40.81
N ILE A 824 -0.15 -9.22 -39.88
CA ILE A 824 0.51 -10.31 -39.14
C ILE A 824 0.50 -11.63 -39.93
N LYS A 825 1.61 -12.37 -39.88
CA LYS A 825 1.70 -13.76 -40.37
C LYS A 825 1.77 -14.75 -39.23
N VAL A 826 0.86 -15.72 -39.21
CA VAL A 826 0.70 -16.64 -38.09
C VAL A 826 0.84 -18.09 -38.53
N LEU A 827 1.63 -18.85 -37.78
CA LEU A 827 1.64 -20.32 -37.82
C LEU A 827 1.01 -20.85 -36.53
N SER A 828 -0.11 -21.53 -36.65
CA SER A 828 -0.83 -22.16 -35.53
C SER A 828 -0.66 -23.67 -35.57
N LEU A 829 -0.01 -24.24 -34.56
CA LEU A 829 0.18 -25.67 -34.42
C LEU A 829 -0.84 -26.22 -33.41
N PHE A 830 -1.50 -27.33 -33.75
CA PHE A 830 -2.58 -27.90 -32.92
C PHE A 830 -3.73 -26.88 -32.74
N ASP A 831 -4.13 -26.26 -33.84
CA ASP A 831 -5.00 -25.07 -33.87
C ASP A 831 -6.37 -25.27 -33.19
N GLY A 832 -6.87 -26.52 -33.18
CA GLY A 832 -8.20 -26.82 -32.69
C GLY A 832 -9.25 -26.05 -33.49
N ILE A 833 -10.14 -25.35 -32.79
CA ILE A 833 -11.27 -24.62 -33.40
C ILE A 833 -10.90 -23.18 -33.82
N ALA A 834 -9.66 -22.94 -34.21
CA ALA A 834 -9.16 -21.64 -34.68
C ALA A 834 -9.36 -20.49 -33.67
N THR A 835 -9.06 -20.74 -32.39
CA THR A 835 -9.24 -19.73 -31.33
C THR A 835 -8.28 -18.54 -31.53
N GLY A 836 -7.05 -18.82 -31.98
CA GLY A 836 -6.07 -17.77 -32.26
C GLY A 836 -6.52 -16.84 -33.38
N TYR A 837 -7.06 -17.37 -34.48
CA TYR A 837 -7.60 -16.56 -35.57
C TYR A 837 -8.79 -15.71 -35.12
N LEU A 838 -9.74 -16.31 -34.38
CA LEU A 838 -10.88 -15.59 -33.83
C LEU A 838 -10.43 -14.38 -33.00
N VAL A 839 -9.51 -14.59 -32.06
CA VAL A 839 -9.04 -13.50 -31.17
C VAL A 839 -8.27 -12.42 -31.94
N LEU A 840 -7.44 -12.81 -32.91
CA LEU A 840 -6.74 -11.83 -33.75
C LEU A 840 -7.73 -10.96 -34.54
N LYS A 841 -8.80 -11.58 -35.06
CA LYS A 841 -9.89 -10.88 -35.73
C LYS A 841 -10.67 -9.98 -34.77
N ASP A 842 -11.03 -10.46 -33.58
CA ASP A 842 -11.76 -9.70 -32.55
C ASP A 842 -10.95 -8.49 -32.05
N LEU A 843 -9.63 -8.62 -32.00
CA LEU A 843 -8.73 -7.51 -31.70
C LEU A 843 -8.55 -6.56 -32.90
N GLY A 844 -9.06 -6.90 -34.10
CA GLY A 844 -8.97 -6.06 -35.29
C GLY A 844 -7.62 -6.11 -35.99
N PHE A 845 -6.83 -7.18 -35.86
CA PHE A 845 -5.59 -7.31 -36.63
C PHE A 845 -5.87 -7.59 -38.09
N LYS A 846 -5.11 -6.94 -38.98
CA LYS A 846 -5.02 -7.38 -40.38
C LYS A 846 -4.14 -8.62 -40.44
N ILE A 847 -4.72 -9.74 -40.85
CA ILE A 847 -4.03 -11.02 -40.95
C ILE A 847 -3.61 -11.23 -42.41
N GLU A 848 -2.31 -11.18 -42.71
CA GLU A 848 -1.82 -11.45 -44.08
C GLU A 848 -2.01 -12.92 -44.44
N ARG A 849 -1.63 -13.79 -43.50
CA ARG A 849 -1.64 -15.23 -43.71
C ARG A 849 -1.75 -15.96 -42.38
N TYR A 850 -2.63 -16.96 -42.34
CA TYR A 850 -2.80 -17.84 -41.18
C TYR A 850 -2.73 -19.29 -41.64
N ILE A 851 -1.63 -19.97 -41.29
CA ILE A 851 -1.43 -21.39 -41.60
C ILE A 851 -1.66 -22.19 -40.32
N ALA A 852 -2.52 -23.20 -40.40
CA ALA A 852 -2.91 -24.02 -39.27
C ALA A 852 -2.62 -25.50 -39.51
N SER A 853 -1.97 -26.15 -38.54
CA SER A 853 -1.80 -27.61 -38.52
C SER A 853 -2.79 -28.24 -37.56
N GLU A 854 -3.78 -28.96 -38.08
CA GLU A 854 -4.78 -29.71 -37.30
C GLU A 854 -5.14 -31.02 -38.02
N ILE A 855 -5.42 -32.07 -37.26
CA ILE A 855 -5.77 -33.41 -37.79
C ILE A 855 -7.20 -33.82 -37.47
N CYS A 856 -7.85 -33.13 -36.53
CA CYS A 856 -9.23 -33.40 -36.14
C CYS A 856 -10.20 -32.77 -37.14
N GLU A 857 -10.85 -33.59 -37.96
CA GLU A 857 -11.81 -33.13 -38.99
C GLU A 857 -12.91 -32.22 -38.44
N ASP A 858 -13.47 -32.53 -37.26
CA ASP A 858 -14.45 -31.70 -36.57
C ASP A 858 -13.92 -30.28 -36.29
N SER A 859 -12.66 -30.16 -35.88
CA SER A 859 -12.00 -28.88 -35.57
C SER A 859 -11.73 -28.08 -36.84
N ILE A 860 -11.22 -28.75 -37.88
CA ILE A 860 -10.98 -28.15 -39.20
C ILE A 860 -12.30 -27.63 -39.79
N ALA A 861 -13.38 -28.40 -39.69
CA ALA A 861 -14.69 -27.99 -40.16
C ALA A 861 -15.19 -26.71 -39.47
N VAL A 862 -14.97 -26.57 -38.16
CA VAL A 862 -15.29 -25.33 -37.42
C VAL A 862 -14.51 -24.14 -37.99
N GLY A 863 -13.19 -24.26 -38.10
CA GLY A 863 -12.37 -23.14 -38.58
C GLY A 863 -12.65 -22.78 -40.05
N MET A 864 -12.82 -23.76 -40.94
CA MET A 864 -13.16 -23.52 -42.34
C MET A 864 -14.50 -22.79 -42.50
N VAL A 865 -15.54 -23.19 -41.77
CA VAL A 865 -16.88 -22.61 -41.88
C VAL A 865 -16.94 -21.23 -41.22
N LYS A 866 -16.37 -21.07 -40.01
CA LYS A 866 -16.48 -19.82 -39.24
C LYS A 866 -15.57 -18.71 -39.75
N HIS A 867 -14.47 -19.07 -40.39
CA HIS A 867 -13.50 -18.11 -40.94
C HIS A 867 -13.47 -18.11 -42.46
N GLU A 868 -14.55 -18.56 -43.11
CA GLU A 868 -14.79 -18.42 -44.55
C GLU A 868 -13.65 -18.94 -45.43
N GLY A 869 -12.97 -20.02 -45.00
CA GLY A 869 -11.82 -20.57 -45.72
C GLY A 869 -10.55 -19.70 -45.72
N LYS A 870 -10.47 -18.65 -44.89
CA LYS A 870 -9.28 -17.78 -44.77
C LYS A 870 -8.09 -18.44 -44.06
N ILE A 871 -8.30 -19.61 -43.47
CA ILE A 871 -7.27 -20.41 -42.80
C ILE A 871 -6.73 -21.46 -43.77
N GLU A 872 -5.42 -21.46 -43.98
CA GLU A 872 -4.73 -22.47 -44.78
C GLU A 872 -4.38 -23.67 -43.89
N TYR A 873 -5.16 -24.75 -44.03
CA TYR A 873 -4.89 -25.98 -43.29
C TYR A 873 -3.79 -26.80 -43.95
N VAL A 874 -2.79 -27.17 -43.15
CA VAL A 874 -1.73 -28.11 -43.51
C VAL A 874 -1.94 -29.44 -42.80
N SER A 875 -1.38 -30.50 -43.37
CA SER A 875 -1.41 -31.83 -42.77
C SER A 875 -0.68 -31.85 -41.42
N ASP A 876 -0.70 -33.02 -40.79
CA ASP A 876 -0.03 -33.30 -39.51
C ASP A 876 1.30 -32.57 -39.32
N VAL A 877 1.47 -31.92 -38.16
CA VAL A 877 2.65 -31.12 -37.80
C VAL A 877 3.99 -31.83 -38.06
N ARG A 878 4.02 -33.16 -37.94
CA ARG A 878 5.20 -34.00 -38.17
C ARG A 878 5.67 -33.98 -39.62
N THR A 879 4.80 -33.62 -40.55
CA THR A 879 5.09 -33.51 -41.99
C THR A 879 5.66 -32.15 -42.38
N ILE A 880 5.66 -31.16 -41.47
CA ILE A 880 6.16 -29.82 -41.73
C ILE A 880 7.69 -29.82 -41.76
N THR A 881 8.26 -29.58 -42.93
CA THR A 881 9.71 -29.55 -43.16
C THR A 881 10.25 -28.12 -43.21
N ARG A 882 11.57 -27.97 -43.15
CA ARG A 882 12.23 -26.66 -43.33
C ARG A 882 11.92 -26.02 -44.68
N LYS A 883 11.71 -26.84 -45.73
CA LYS A 883 11.35 -26.37 -47.06
C LYS A 883 9.95 -25.73 -47.06
N HIS A 884 8.99 -26.38 -46.42
CA HIS A 884 7.64 -25.82 -46.26
C HIS A 884 7.68 -24.46 -45.54
N LEU A 885 8.40 -24.36 -44.41
CA LEU A 885 8.52 -23.11 -43.66
C LEU A 885 9.19 -21.99 -44.48
N ALA A 886 10.17 -22.33 -45.33
CA ALA A 886 10.81 -21.37 -46.22
C ALA A 886 9.88 -20.89 -47.35
N GLU A 887 9.05 -21.79 -47.90
CA GLU A 887 8.07 -21.48 -48.96
C GLU A 887 6.88 -20.67 -48.45
N TRP A 888 6.42 -20.93 -47.22
CA TRP A 888 5.31 -20.21 -46.62
C TRP A 888 5.67 -18.78 -46.21
N GLY A 889 6.96 -18.51 -46.09
CA GLY A 889 7.53 -17.23 -45.72
C GLY A 889 7.77 -17.10 -44.21
N PRO A 890 8.48 -16.05 -43.78
CA PRO A 890 8.74 -15.82 -42.37
C PRO A 890 7.42 -15.53 -41.62
N PHE A 891 7.19 -16.27 -40.54
CA PHE A 891 6.06 -16.06 -39.63
C PHE A 891 6.44 -15.11 -38.51
N ASP A 892 5.51 -14.25 -38.10
CA ASP A 892 5.69 -13.28 -37.03
C ASP A 892 5.17 -13.80 -35.68
N LEU A 893 4.21 -14.72 -35.71
CA LEU A 893 3.63 -15.35 -34.53
C LEU A 893 3.56 -16.87 -34.70
N LEU A 894 4.18 -17.61 -33.79
CA LEU A 894 4.05 -19.08 -33.67
C LEU A 894 3.25 -19.44 -32.41
N ILE A 895 2.09 -20.04 -32.57
CA ILE A 895 1.22 -20.39 -31.43
C ILE A 895 0.91 -21.88 -31.44
N GLY A 896 0.71 -22.48 -30.26
CA GLY A 896 0.21 -23.86 -30.20
C GLY A 896 -0.01 -24.42 -28.80
N GLY A 897 -0.93 -25.39 -28.72
CA GLY A 897 -1.24 -26.12 -27.49
C GLY A 897 -1.29 -27.62 -27.79
N SER A 898 -0.19 -28.33 -27.51
CA SER A 898 -0.14 -29.76 -27.83
C SER A 898 -1.11 -30.57 -26.95
N PRO A 899 -1.67 -31.70 -27.43
CA PRO A 899 -2.62 -32.49 -26.66
C PRO A 899 -2.12 -32.84 -25.25
N CYS A 900 -2.89 -32.49 -24.22
CA CYS A 900 -2.50 -32.63 -22.83
C CYS A 900 -2.76 -34.03 -22.23
N ASN A 901 -3.34 -34.96 -23.00
CA ASN A 901 -3.85 -36.23 -22.47
C ASN A 901 -2.77 -37.10 -21.82
N ASP A 902 -1.58 -37.14 -22.41
CA ASP A 902 -0.45 -37.92 -21.89
C ASP A 902 0.42 -37.12 -20.91
N LEU A 903 0.19 -35.82 -20.77
CA LEU A 903 0.85 -34.95 -19.79
C LEU A 903 0.03 -34.83 -18.50
N SER A 904 -1.30 -34.91 -18.60
CA SER A 904 -2.19 -34.66 -17.48
C SER A 904 -2.12 -35.77 -16.42
N MET A 905 -1.84 -35.41 -15.17
CA MET A 905 -1.86 -36.31 -14.02
C MET A 905 -3.25 -36.91 -13.75
N VAL A 906 -4.31 -36.26 -14.27
CA VAL A 906 -5.69 -36.73 -14.16
C VAL A 906 -5.96 -37.95 -15.05
N ASN A 907 -5.08 -38.24 -16.01
CA ASN A 907 -5.13 -39.46 -16.81
C ASN A 907 -4.27 -40.57 -16.16
N PRO A 908 -4.87 -41.67 -15.66
CA PRO A 908 -4.10 -42.78 -15.09
C PRO A 908 -3.26 -43.54 -16.13
N LEU A 909 -3.65 -43.47 -17.41
CA LEU A 909 -2.97 -44.13 -18.53
C LEU A 909 -1.98 -43.20 -19.25
N ARG A 910 -1.57 -42.12 -18.59
CA ARG A 910 -0.65 -41.12 -19.16
C ARG A 910 0.71 -41.75 -19.50
N LYS A 911 1.29 -41.32 -20.61
CA LYS A 911 2.62 -41.77 -21.05
C LYS A 911 3.75 -40.77 -20.78
N GLY A 912 3.44 -39.54 -20.35
CA GLY A 912 4.43 -38.49 -20.08
C GLY A 912 4.87 -37.72 -21.34
N LEU A 913 5.83 -36.82 -21.19
CA LEU A 913 6.30 -35.91 -22.25
C LEU A 913 6.99 -36.62 -23.42
N PHE A 914 7.72 -37.71 -23.17
CA PHE A 914 8.55 -38.38 -24.17
C PHE A 914 7.79 -39.47 -24.96
N GLU A 915 6.58 -39.81 -24.55
CA GLU A 915 5.78 -40.88 -25.17
C GLU A 915 4.37 -40.40 -25.54
N GLY A 916 3.62 -41.26 -26.24
CA GLY A 916 2.24 -40.95 -26.65
C GLY A 916 2.12 -39.64 -27.42
N THR A 917 1.12 -38.85 -27.06
CA THR A 917 0.84 -37.51 -27.56
C THR A 917 1.68 -36.41 -26.91
N GLY A 918 2.33 -36.69 -25.77
CA GLY A 918 3.26 -35.76 -25.11
C GLY A 918 4.41 -35.34 -26.03
N ARG A 919 4.87 -36.26 -26.88
CA ARG A 919 5.96 -36.01 -27.85
C ARG A 919 5.68 -34.88 -28.83
N LEU A 920 4.42 -34.51 -29.03
CA LEU A 920 4.02 -33.44 -29.95
C LEU A 920 4.51 -32.07 -29.48
N PHE A 921 4.84 -31.91 -28.18
CA PHE A 921 5.60 -30.76 -27.69
C PHE A 921 6.92 -30.58 -28.44
N PHE A 922 7.64 -31.66 -28.73
CA PHE A 922 8.92 -31.57 -29.45
C PHE A 922 8.76 -31.12 -30.90
N GLU A 923 7.60 -31.35 -31.51
CA GLU A 923 7.30 -30.80 -32.84
C GLU A 923 7.10 -29.28 -32.80
N PHE A 924 6.46 -28.76 -31.75
CA PHE A 924 6.39 -27.33 -31.50
C PHE A 924 7.79 -26.74 -31.31
N TYR A 925 8.60 -27.34 -30.41
CA TYR A 925 9.97 -26.90 -30.16
C TYR A 925 10.86 -26.93 -31.43
N ARG A 926 10.73 -28.01 -32.22
CA ARG A 926 11.44 -28.15 -33.50
C ARG A 926 11.09 -27.01 -34.46
N ILE A 927 9.80 -26.71 -34.63
CA ILE A 927 9.35 -25.63 -35.53
C ILE A 927 9.75 -24.26 -34.98
N LEU A 928 9.62 -24.03 -33.67
CA LEU A 928 10.08 -22.81 -33.01
C LEU A 928 11.56 -22.55 -33.31
N THR A 929 12.40 -23.57 -33.16
CA THR A 929 13.85 -23.47 -33.42
C THR A 929 14.15 -23.16 -34.89
N LEU A 930 13.33 -23.66 -35.82
CA LEU A 930 13.48 -23.39 -37.25
C LEU A 930 13.00 -21.98 -37.64
N LEU A 931 12.05 -21.41 -36.89
CA LEU A 931 11.48 -20.08 -37.15
C LEU A 931 12.16 -18.94 -36.40
N LYS A 932 12.89 -19.23 -35.32
CA LYS A 932 13.67 -18.23 -34.57
C LYS A 932 14.55 -17.42 -35.57
N PRO A 933 14.36 -16.09 -35.64
CA PRO A 933 15.18 -15.22 -36.48
C PRO A 933 16.66 -15.33 -36.08
N ARG A 934 17.55 -15.06 -37.04
CA ARG A 934 18.99 -14.89 -36.73
C ARG A 934 19.18 -13.63 -35.89
N GLU A 935 20.27 -13.52 -35.15
CA GLU A 935 20.55 -12.34 -34.30
C GLU A 935 20.51 -11.03 -35.09
N GLU A 936 21.03 -11.05 -36.33
CA GLU A 936 21.04 -9.92 -37.26
C GLU A 936 19.64 -9.53 -37.80
N ASP A 937 18.65 -10.42 -37.71
CA ASP A 937 17.28 -10.16 -38.18
C ASP A 937 16.46 -9.47 -37.08
N ASN A 938 16.23 -8.18 -37.23
CA ASN A 938 15.48 -7.33 -36.29
C ASN A 938 13.95 -7.49 -36.37
N ARG A 939 13.44 -8.38 -37.22
CA ARG A 939 12.01 -8.63 -37.36
C ARG A 939 11.42 -9.14 -36.04
N PRO A 940 10.36 -8.51 -35.50
CA PRO A 940 9.67 -9.03 -34.32
C PRO A 940 9.13 -10.44 -34.59
N PHE A 941 9.49 -11.36 -33.70
CA PHE A 941 9.01 -12.73 -33.73
C PHE A 941 8.53 -13.13 -32.35
N PHE A 942 7.26 -13.49 -32.29
CA PHE A 942 6.58 -13.87 -31.07
C PHE A 942 6.17 -15.33 -31.11
N TRP A 943 6.12 -15.97 -29.95
CA TRP A 943 5.63 -17.32 -29.82
C TRP A 943 4.92 -17.54 -28.50
N LEU A 944 3.97 -18.48 -28.50
CA LEU A 944 3.18 -18.86 -27.35
C LEU A 944 2.91 -20.36 -27.37
N PHE A 945 3.27 -21.04 -26.29
CA PHE A 945 2.95 -22.43 -26.04
C PHE A 945 2.06 -22.55 -24.81
N GLU A 946 0.97 -23.30 -24.91
CA GLU A 946 0.02 -23.54 -23.82
C GLU A 946 -0.04 -25.01 -23.43
N ASN A 947 -0.19 -25.28 -22.12
CA ASN A 947 -0.59 -26.60 -21.65
C ASN A 947 -1.25 -26.60 -20.26
N VAL A 948 -1.72 -27.78 -19.84
CA VAL A 948 -2.43 -27.97 -18.56
C VAL A 948 -1.53 -27.79 -17.34
N VAL A 949 -2.08 -27.23 -16.26
CA VAL A 949 -1.37 -27.06 -14.98
C VAL A 949 -1.08 -28.39 -14.30
N PHE A 950 -2.04 -29.31 -14.35
CA PHE A 950 -1.94 -30.64 -13.75
C PHE A 950 -1.05 -31.58 -14.58
N MET A 951 0.19 -31.20 -14.86
CA MET A 951 1.25 -32.05 -15.42
C MET A 951 2.27 -32.41 -14.34
N SER A 952 3.13 -33.40 -14.57
CA SER A 952 4.16 -33.74 -13.59
C SER A 952 5.20 -32.61 -13.46
N ALA A 953 5.77 -32.44 -12.26
CA ALA A 953 6.81 -31.43 -12.03
C ALA A 953 8.03 -31.64 -12.94
N ASN A 954 8.36 -32.90 -13.27
CA ASN A 954 9.44 -33.24 -14.19
C ASN A 954 9.12 -32.81 -15.62
N ASP A 955 7.92 -33.13 -16.13
CA ASP A 955 7.51 -32.72 -17.48
C ASP A 955 7.49 -31.18 -17.59
N LYS A 956 7.00 -30.48 -16.56
CA LYS A 956 7.03 -29.01 -16.49
C LYS A 956 8.46 -28.48 -16.56
N SER A 957 9.36 -29.00 -15.72
CA SER A 957 10.77 -28.60 -15.69
C SER A 957 11.47 -28.84 -17.03
N ASP A 958 11.19 -29.98 -17.67
CA ASP A 958 11.74 -30.30 -18.98
C ASP A 958 11.23 -29.33 -20.06
N ILE A 959 9.92 -29.04 -20.09
CA ILE A 959 9.36 -28.02 -20.98
C ILE A 959 10.02 -26.66 -20.76
N CYS A 960 10.19 -26.22 -19.50
CA CYS A 960 10.91 -24.98 -19.18
C CYS A 960 12.35 -25.00 -19.72
N ARG A 961 13.06 -26.13 -19.59
CA ARG A 961 14.43 -26.26 -20.06
C ARG A 961 14.54 -26.19 -21.58
N PHE A 962 13.62 -26.83 -22.31
CA PHE A 962 13.61 -26.77 -23.78
C PHE A 962 13.21 -25.40 -24.30
N LEU A 963 12.24 -24.73 -23.66
CA LEU A 963 11.77 -23.41 -24.08
C LEU A 963 12.62 -22.25 -23.54
N GLU A 964 13.54 -22.54 -22.62
CA GLU A 964 14.43 -21.57 -21.95
C GLU A 964 13.65 -20.46 -21.22
N CYS A 965 12.47 -20.78 -20.70
CA CYS A 965 11.65 -19.83 -19.94
C CYS A 965 10.71 -20.54 -18.96
N ASN A 966 10.32 -19.83 -17.91
CA ASN A 966 9.31 -20.30 -16.96
C ASN A 966 7.90 -20.00 -17.47
N PRO A 967 6.90 -20.85 -17.18
CA PRO A 967 5.52 -20.58 -17.54
C PRO A 967 4.92 -19.54 -16.60
N ILE A 968 3.93 -18.82 -17.14
CA ILE A 968 2.98 -18.07 -16.35
C ILE A 968 1.73 -18.90 -16.10
N LEU A 969 1.12 -18.74 -14.92
CA LEU A 969 -0.13 -19.38 -14.56
C LEU A 969 -1.27 -18.39 -14.76
N ILE A 970 -2.20 -18.70 -15.67
CA ILE A 970 -3.44 -17.93 -15.83
C ILE A 970 -4.64 -18.86 -15.67
N ASP A 971 -5.55 -18.49 -14.78
CA ASP A 971 -6.88 -19.10 -14.67
C ASP A 971 -7.95 -18.19 -15.28
N ALA A 972 -8.72 -18.75 -16.22
CA ALA A 972 -9.84 -18.07 -16.85
C ALA A 972 -10.98 -17.72 -15.87
N ILE A 973 -11.00 -18.23 -14.63
CA ILE A 973 -12.06 -17.89 -13.65
C ILE A 973 -12.19 -16.39 -13.38
N LYS A 974 -11.11 -15.62 -13.55
CA LYS A 974 -11.13 -14.16 -13.38
C LYS A 974 -11.92 -13.43 -14.48
N VAL A 975 -12.07 -14.04 -15.65
CA VAL A 975 -12.68 -13.44 -16.87
C VAL A 975 -13.78 -14.31 -17.49
N SER A 976 -14.12 -15.41 -16.84
CA SER A 976 -15.13 -16.36 -17.31
C SER A 976 -15.76 -17.08 -16.12
N PRO A 977 -16.90 -17.75 -16.28
CA PRO A 977 -17.56 -18.42 -15.17
C PRO A 977 -17.00 -19.84 -14.94
N ALA A 978 -15.85 -20.21 -15.51
CA ALA A 978 -15.27 -21.55 -15.39
C ALA A 978 -13.81 -21.53 -14.91
N HIS A 979 -13.49 -22.43 -13.97
CA HIS A 979 -12.10 -22.72 -13.60
C HIS A 979 -11.37 -23.34 -14.79
N ARG A 980 -10.30 -22.70 -15.22
CA ARG A 980 -9.46 -23.18 -16.31
C ARG A 980 -8.03 -22.65 -16.21
N ALA A 981 -7.36 -23.00 -15.12
CA ALA A 981 -5.93 -22.77 -14.94
C ALA A 981 -5.10 -23.45 -16.06
N ARG A 982 -4.20 -22.68 -16.69
CA ARG A 982 -3.26 -23.12 -17.73
C ARG A 982 -1.89 -22.48 -17.56
N TYR A 983 -0.87 -23.22 -17.97
CA TYR A 983 0.48 -22.70 -18.11
C TYR A 983 0.69 -22.16 -19.53
N PHE A 984 1.28 -20.97 -19.61
CA PHE A 984 1.68 -20.34 -20.86
C PHE A 984 3.17 -20.04 -20.84
N TRP A 985 3.89 -20.52 -21.85
CA TRP A 985 5.28 -20.18 -22.13
C TRP A 985 5.32 -19.31 -23.38
N GLY A 986 6.18 -18.30 -23.41
CA GLY A 986 6.27 -17.44 -24.58
C GLY A 986 7.06 -16.19 -24.30
N ASN A 987 7.16 -15.37 -25.34
CA ASN A 987 7.85 -14.07 -25.31
C ASN A 987 6.90 -12.91 -25.66
N LEU A 988 5.59 -13.07 -25.47
CA LEU A 988 4.66 -11.97 -25.68
C LEU A 988 4.93 -10.86 -24.64
N PRO A 989 4.87 -9.58 -25.03
CA PRO A 989 5.05 -8.47 -24.09
C PRO A 989 4.04 -8.51 -22.95
N GLY A 990 4.49 -8.29 -21.71
CA GLY A 990 3.60 -8.13 -20.56
C GLY A 990 2.71 -9.34 -20.24
N MET A 991 3.14 -10.56 -20.58
CA MET A 991 2.42 -11.80 -20.24
C MET A 991 2.07 -11.91 -18.74
N ASN A 992 2.92 -11.41 -17.85
CA ASN A 992 2.71 -11.41 -16.40
C ASN A 992 1.73 -10.36 -15.89
N ARG A 993 1.22 -9.48 -16.75
CA ARG A 993 0.35 -8.38 -16.32
C ARG A 993 -0.93 -8.96 -15.68
N PRO A 994 -1.49 -8.29 -14.65
CA PRO A 994 -2.69 -8.77 -13.97
C PRO A 994 -3.82 -9.02 -14.97
N LEU A 995 -4.40 -10.22 -14.92
CA LEU A 995 -5.60 -10.53 -15.69
C LEU A 995 -6.78 -9.80 -15.05
N ALA A 996 -7.38 -8.88 -15.80
CA ALA A 996 -8.43 -8.02 -15.31
C ALA A 996 -9.68 -8.16 -16.20
N THR A 997 -10.85 -8.16 -15.56
CA THR A 997 -12.17 -8.37 -16.15
C THR A 997 -12.64 -7.19 -16.99
N SER A 998 -13.10 -7.43 -18.22
CA SER A 998 -13.85 -6.46 -19.04
C SER A 998 -15.33 -6.44 -18.67
N LEU A 999 -16.05 -5.35 -18.97
CA LEU A 999 -17.51 -5.30 -18.77
C LEU A 999 -18.26 -6.37 -19.59
N ASP A 1000 -17.71 -6.74 -20.75
CA ASP A 1000 -18.31 -7.76 -21.64
C ASP A 1000 -18.00 -9.19 -21.20
N ASP A 1001 -17.06 -9.36 -20.26
CA ASP A 1001 -16.71 -10.68 -19.77
C ASP A 1001 -17.84 -11.23 -18.89
N LYS A 1002 -18.43 -12.34 -19.31
CA LYS A 1002 -19.48 -13.03 -18.55
C LYS A 1002 -18.88 -13.79 -17.38
N VAL A 1003 -18.69 -13.10 -16.26
CA VAL A 1003 -18.02 -13.67 -15.08
C VAL A 1003 -18.93 -14.64 -14.33
N ILE A 1004 -20.24 -14.43 -14.33
CA ILE A 1004 -21.18 -15.29 -13.58
C ILE A 1004 -21.86 -16.25 -14.57
N LEU A 1005 -22.04 -17.51 -14.15
CA LEU A 1005 -22.65 -18.54 -14.99
C LEU A 1005 -24.03 -18.12 -15.51
N GLN A 1006 -24.81 -17.43 -14.68
CA GLN A 1006 -26.15 -16.98 -15.01
C GLN A 1006 -26.19 -16.10 -16.27
N ASP A 1007 -25.16 -15.31 -16.52
CA ASP A 1007 -25.04 -14.42 -17.68
C ASP A 1007 -24.79 -15.19 -18.99
N CYS A 1008 -24.38 -16.45 -18.88
CA CYS A 1008 -24.17 -17.37 -20.00
C CYS A 1008 -25.39 -18.23 -20.32
N LEU A 1009 -26.38 -18.32 -19.43
CA LEU A 1009 -27.53 -19.21 -19.59
C LEU A 1009 -28.62 -18.63 -20.50
N GLU A 1010 -29.39 -19.49 -21.15
CA GLU A 1010 -30.58 -19.06 -21.89
C GLU A 1010 -31.74 -18.69 -20.96
N VAL A 1011 -32.67 -17.87 -21.47
CA VAL A 1011 -33.83 -17.38 -20.72
C VAL A 1011 -34.67 -18.54 -20.17
N GLY A 1012 -35.07 -18.44 -18.90
CA GLY A 1012 -35.86 -19.46 -18.20
C GLY A 1012 -35.03 -20.56 -17.53
N ARG A 1013 -33.69 -20.45 -17.56
CA ARG A 1013 -32.76 -21.35 -16.89
C ARG A 1013 -32.05 -20.62 -15.76
N THR A 1014 -31.84 -21.31 -14.64
CA THR A 1014 -31.23 -20.72 -13.44
C THR A 1014 -29.94 -21.46 -13.09
N ALA A 1015 -28.87 -20.70 -12.91
CA ALA A 1015 -27.58 -21.20 -12.44
C ALA A 1015 -27.70 -21.64 -10.98
N LYS A 1016 -27.19 -22.83 -10.66
CA LYS A 1016 -27.06 -23.30 -9.27
C LYS A 1016 -25.76 -22.83 -8.61
N PHE A 1017 -24.80 -22.40 -9.42
CA PHE A 1017 -23.48 -21.96 -9.00
C PHE A 1017 -23.08 -20.75 -9.84
N ASP A 1018 -22.39 -19.79 -9.24
CA ASP A 1018 -21.87 -18.63 -9.96
C ASP A 1018 -20.71 -19.00 -10.87
N LYS A 1019 -19.92 -20.01 -10.46
CA LYS A 1019 -18.76 -20.53 -11.17
C LYS A 1019 -18.86 -22.05 -11.32
N VAL A 1020 -18.38 -22.57 -12.44
CA VAL A 1020 -18.31 -24.01 -12.72
C VAL A 1020 -16.88 -24.52 -12.67
N ARG A 1021 -16.74 -25.79 -12.29
CA ARG A 1021 -15.47 -26.53 -12.42
C ARG A 1021 -15.06 -26.66 -13.89
N THR A 1022 -13.79 -27.03 -14.10
CA THR A 1022 -13.21 -27.18 -15.44
C THR A 1022 -14.02 -28.14 -16.32
N ILE A 1023 -14.60 -27.58 -17.38
CA ILE A 1023 -15.28 -28.35 -18.42
C ILE A 1023 -14.22 -28.96 -19.33
N THR A 1024 -14.26 -30.28 -19.47
CA THR A 1024 -13.33 -31.06 -20.30
C THR A 1024 -14.06 -31.71 -21.47
N THR A 1025 -13.34 -32.49 -22.25
CA THR A 1025 -13.92 -33.30 -23.34
C THR A 1025 -14.87 -34.41 -22.86
N LYS A 1026 -14.90 -34.75 -21.56
CA LYS A 1026 -15.78 -35.79 -21.00
C LYS A 1026 -17.08 -35.17 -20.48
N SER A 1027 -18.24 -35.72 -20.88
CA SER A 1027 -19.56 -35.22 -20.46
C SER A 1027 -19.74 -35.16 -18.94
N ASN A 1028 -19.12 -36.08 -18.19
CA ASN A 1028 -19.19 -36.12 -16.73
C ASN A 1028 -18.50 -34.92 -16.06
N SER A 1029 -17.60 -34.21 -16.74
CA SER A 1029 -16.94 -33.02 -16.18
C SER A 1029 -17.86 -31.82 -15.99
N ILE A 1030 -19.06 -31.84 -16.57
CA ILE A 1030 -20.09 -30.80 -16.37
C ILE A 1030 -20.65 -30.87 -14.94
N ARG A 1031 -20.65 -32.04 -14.30
CA ARG A 1031 -21.10 -32.20 -12.91
C ARG A 1031 -20.15 -31.49 -11.97
N GLN A 1032 -20.70 -30.83 -10.94
CA GLN A 1032 -19.92 -30.10 -9.96
C GLN A 1032 -19.34 -31.04 -8.87
N GLY A 1033 -18.59 -32.05 -9.30
CA GLY A 1033 -18.05 -33.14 -8.46
C GLY A 1033 -18.21 -34.52 -9.09
N LYS A 1034 -17.50 -35.55 -8.57
CA LYS A 1034 -17.57 -36.93 -9.09
C LYS A 1034 -19.01 -37.48 -9.13
N SER A 1035 -19.83 -37.11 -8.15
CA SER A 1035 -21.26 -37.40 -8.03
C SER A 1035 -22.09 -36.14 -7.75
N GLY A 1036 -21.55 -34.96 -8.11
CA GLY A 1036 -22.17 -33.68 -7.82
C GLY A 1036 -23.40 -33.36 -8.69
N PRO A 1037 -24.21 -32.37 -8.30
CA PRO A 1037 -25.34 -31.90 -9.08
C PRO A 1037 -24.90 -31.28 -10.41
N LEU A 1038 -25.82 -31.20 -11.37
CA LEU A 1038 -25.60 -30.39 -12.58
C LEU A 1038 -25.68 -28.89 -12.25
N PRO A 1039 -24.94 -28.05 -13.00
CA PRO A 1039 -24.79 -26.64 -12.64
C PRO A 1039 -26.01 -25.77 -12.95
N VAL A 1040 -27.01 -26.30 -13.68
CA VAL A 1040 -28.19 -25.55 -14.12
C VAL A 1040 -29.47 -26.23 -13.63
N SER A 1041 -30.48 -25.42 -13.34
CA SER A 1041 -31.85 -25.82 -13.04
C SER A 1041 -32.80 -25.23 -14.09
N MET A 1042 -33.72 -26.04 -14.59
CA MET A 1042 -34.82 -25.61 -15.46
C MET A 1042 -36.13 -26.16 -14.90
N ASN A 1043 -37.08 -25.28 -14.58
CA ASN A 1043 -38.37 -25.65 -13.97
C ASN A 1043 -38.23 -26.55 -12.72
N GLY A 1044 -37.21 -26.26 -11.88
CA GLY A 1044 -36.93 -27.01 -10.65
C GLY A 1044 -36.24 -28.37 -10.85
N LYS A 1045 -35.89 -28.75 -12.08
CA LYS A 1045 -35.15 -29.98 -12.39
C LYS A 1045 -33.71 -29.68 -12.81
N GLU A 1046 -32.78 -30.56 -12.45
CA GLU A 1046 -31.40 -30.45 -12.89
C GLU A 1046 -31.29 -30.61 -14.41
N ASP A 1047 -30.47 -29.76 -15.04
CA ASP A 1047 -30.20 -29.86 -16.46
C ASP A 1047 -28.72 -29.59 -16.79
N TYR A 1048 -28.28 -30.13 -17.92
CA TYR A 1048 -26.93 -29.95 -18.42
C TYR A 1048 -26.74 -28.58 -19.06
N LEU A 1049 -25.49 -28.11 -19.09
CA LEU A 1049 -25.12 -27.00 -19.96
C LEU A 1049 -25.37 -27.36 -21.42
N TRP A 1050 -26.04 -26.45 -22.12
CA TRP A 1050 -26.23 -26.50 -23.56
C TRP A 1050 -24.95 -26.09 -24.29
N CYS A 1051 -24.80 -26.50 -25.55
CA CYS A 1051 -23.60 -26.19 -26.31
C CYS A 1051 -23.38 -24.67 -26.49
N THR A 1052 -24.46 -23.91 -26.68
CA THR A 1052 -24.41 -22.45 -26.79
C THR A 1052 -23.99 -21.78 -25.48
N GLU A 1053 -24.44 -22.31 -24.34
CA GLU A 1053 -24.02 -21.86 -23.01
C GLU A 1053 -22.54 -22.19 -22.79
N MET A 1054 -22.08 -23.38 -23.19
CA MET A 1054 -20.66 -23.76 -23.12
C MET A 1054 -19.77 -22.89 -24.01
N GLU A 1055 -20.23 -22.51 -25.21
CA GLU A 1055 -19.51 -21.57 -26.07
C GLU A 1055 -19.29 -20.24 -25.35
N GLN A 1056 -20.34 -19.69 -24.75
CA GLN A 1056 -20.29 -18.43 -23.99
C GLN A 1056 -19.38 -18.52 -22.76
N ILE A 1057 -19.42 -19.64 -22.02
CA ILE A 1057 -18.52 -19.89 -20.88
C ILE A 1057 -17.05 -19.84 -21.30
N PHE A 1058 -16.72 -20.31 -22.51
CA PHE A 1058 -15.35 -20.31 -23.05
C PHE A 1058 -15.01 -18.99 -23.77
N GLY A 1059 -15.96 -18.05 -23.84
CA GLY A 1059 -15.84 -16.75 -24.49
C GLY A 1059 -16.08 -16.76 -26.01
N PHE A 1060 -16.58 -17.86 -26.58
CA PHE A 1060 -16.93 -17.93 -28.00
C PHE A 1060 -18.30 -17.30 -28.28
N PRO A 1061 -18.50 -16.76 -29.49
CA PRO A 1061 -19.83 -16.38 -29.97
C PRO A 1061 -20.81 -17.55 -29.92
N LYS A 1062 -22.09 -17.28 -29.66
CA LYS A 1062 -23.12 -18.32 -29.72
C LYS A 1062 -23.13 -18.96 -31.12
N HIS A 1063 -23.30 -20.28 -31.15
CA HIS A 1063 -23.29 -21.12 -32.34
C HIS A 1063 -21.93 -21.22 -33.05
N TYR A 1064 -20.82 -20.91 -32.37
CA TYR A 1064 -19.48 -21.00 -32.96
C TYR A 1064 -19.11 -22.43 -33.38
N THR A 1065 -19.49 -23.45 -32.62
CA THR A 1065 -19.22 -24.86 -32.95
C THR A 1065 -20.40 -25.55 -33.64
N ASP A 1066 -21.42 -24.80 -34.02
CA ASP A 1066 -22.63 -25.32 -34.67
C ASP A 1066 -22.42 -25.49 -36.17
N VAL A 1067 -21.60 -26.48 -36.53
CA VAL A 1067 -21.23 -26.78 -37.93
C VAL A 1067 -21.20 -28.29 -38.17
N ASN A 1068 -21.24 -28.69 -39.45
CA ASN A 1068 -21.03 -30.07 -39.89
C ASN A 1068 -21.94 -31.13 -39.21
N ASN A 1069 -23.15 -30.74 -38.80
CA ASN A 1069 -24.09 -31.61 -38.06
C ASN A 1069 -23.46 -32.30 -36.83
N MET A 1070 -22.47 -31.66 -36.19
CA MET A 1070 -21.83 -32.21 -35.01
C MET A 1070 -22.82 -32.41 -33.87
N GLY A 1071 -22.86 -33.62 -33.31
CA GLY A 1071 -23.63 -33.92 -32.12
C GLY A 1071 -23.08 -33.20 -30.88
N ARG A 1072 -23.89 -33.12 -29.83
CA ARG A 1072 -23.53 -32.49 -28.54
C ARG A 1072 -22.17 -32.96 -27.99
N GLY A 1073 -21.88 -34.26 -28.06
CA GLY A 1073 -20.62 -34.83 -27.58
C GLY A 1073 -19.39 -34.37 -28.37
N GLN A 1074 -19.51 -34.22 -29.70
CA GLN A 1074 -18.44 -33.70 -30.55
C GLN A 1074 -18.18 -32.22 -30.26
N ARG A 1075 -19.24 -31.41 -30.18
CA ARG A 1075 -19.16 -29.99 -29.82
C ARG A 1075 -18.48 -29.77 -28.46
N GLN A 1076 -18.87 -30.55 -27.45
CA GLN A 1076 -18.21 -30.51 -26.13
C GLN A 1076 -16.72 -30.91 -26.23
N LYS A 1077 -16.39 -31.91 -27.04
CA LYS A 1077 -15.00 -32.38 -27.19
C LYS A 1077 -14.10 -31.32 -27.82
N VAL A 1078 -14.59 -30.58 -28.83
CA VAL A 1078 -13.80 -29.50 -29.45
C VAL A 1078 -13.68 -28.28 -28.53
N LEU A 1079 -14.75 -27.90 -27.83
CA LEU A 1079 -14.72 -26.82 -26.82
C LEU A 1079 -13.78 -27.16 -25.66
N GLY A 1080 -13.87 -28.37 -25.11
CA GLY A 1080 -13.02 -28.80 -23.99
C GLY A 1080 -11.51 -28.81 -24.31
N ARG A 1081 -11.13 -28.72 -25.58
CA ARG A 1081 -9.74 -28.62 -26.07
C ARG A 1081 -9.32 -27.20 -26.46
N SER A 1082 -10.25 -26.32 -26.83
CA SER A 1082 -9.97 -24.95 -27.30
C SER A 1082 -9.37 -24.09 -26.21
N TRP A 1083 -8.79 -22.92 -26.51
CA TRP A 1083 -8.43 -21.97 -25.45
C TRP A 1083 -9.65 -21.22 -24.88
N SER A 1084 -9.44 -20.50 -23.78
CA SER A 1084 -10.38 -19.45 -23.35
C SER A 1084 -10.15 -18.20 -24.18
N VAL A 1085 -11.18 -17.71 -24.86
CA VAL A 1085 -11.07 -16.55 -25.76
C VAL A 1085 -10.58 -15.31 -25.01
N ALA A 1086 -11.11 -15.03 -23.83
CA ALA A 1086 -10.72 -13.86 -23.03
C ALA A 1086 -9.25 -13.91 -22.57
N VAL A 1087 -8.74 -15.10 -22.21
CA VAL A 1087 -7.33 -15.26 -21.82
C VAL A 1087 -6.40 -15.02 -23.00
N ILE A 1088 -6.73 -15.56 -24.18
CA ILE A 1088 -5.91 -15.35 -25.38
C ILE A 1088 -6.00 -13.90 -25.86
N ARG A 1089 -7.16 -13.25 -25.74
CA ARG A 1089 -7.34 -11.81 -26.00
C ARG A 1089 -6.41 -10.99 -25.12
N HIS A 1090 -6.34 -11.31 -23.82
CA HIS A 1090 -5.39 -10.69 -22.90
C HIS A 1090 -3.93 -10.89 -23.35
N LEU A 1091 -3.54 -12.09 -23.74
CA LEU A 1091 -2.16 -12.38 -24.16
C LEU A 1091 -1.79 -11.72 -25.49
N PHE A 1092 -2.70 -11.63 -26.45
CA PHE A 1092 -2.44 -11.07 -27.78
C PHE A 1092 -2.61 -9.55 -27.87
N ALA A 1093 -3.32 -8.92 -26.93
CA ALA A 1093 -3.57 -7.47 -26.96
C ALA A 1093 -2.30 -6.60 -27.16
N PRO A 1094 -1.15 -6.87 -26.51
CA PRO A 1094 0.07 -6.09 -26.70
C PRO A 1094 0.67 -6.16 -28.12
N LEU A 1095 0.29 -7.16 -28.93
CA LEU A 1095 0.74 -7.28 -30.32
C LEU A 1095 0.25 -6.11 -31.20
N LYS A 1096 -0.77 -5.36 -30.74
CA LYS A 1096 -1.26 -4.14 -31.41
C LYS A 1096 -0.20 -3.06 -31.51
N ASP A 1097 0.88 -3.14 -30.72
CA ASP A 1097 2.00 -2.23 -30.83
C ASP A 1097 3.01 -2.60 -31.93
N TYR A 1098 2.83 -3.73 -32.62
CA TYR A 1098 3.76 -4.27 -33.60
C TYR A 1098 3.14 -4.49 -34.98
N PHE A 1099 1.85 -4.81 -35.05
CA PHE A 1099 1.18 -5.22 -36.28
C PHE A 1099 0.02 -4.31 -36.65
N GLU A 1100 -0.31 -4.31 -37.95
CA GLU A 1100 -1.34 -3.47 -38.54
C GLU A 1100 -2.73 -3.89 -38.06
N CYS A 1101 -3.56 -2.90 -37.72
CA CYS A 1101 -4.96 -3.10 -37.31
C CYS A 1101 -5.90 -2.46 -38.33
N GLU A 1102 -7.13 -3.00 -38.41
CA GLU A 1102 -8.24 -2.54 -39.25
C GLU A 1102 -8.74 -1.14 -38.85
#